data_AF-A0A5P9NK74-F1
#
_entry.id   AF-A0A5P9NK74-F1
#
_cell.length_a   1.000
_cell.length_b   1.000
_cell.length_c   1.000
_cell.angle_alpha   90.00
_cell.angle_beta   90.00
_cell.angle_gamma   90.00
#
_symmetry.space_group_name_H-M   'P 1'
#
loop_
_entity.id
_entity.type
_entity.pdbx_description
1 polymer ?
#
loop_
_entity_poly.entity_id
_entity_poly.type
_entity_poly.pdbx_seq_one_letter_code
_entity_poly.pdbx_strand_id
1 'polypeptide(L)'
;MKVKAIALLTAVASLAACKIEIETPVEGGVTTSSNNIECHANQACTVDVSDLFFNETFVADPAPGWQFARWNKRHLGLCGGNSTPCTINTAGFEGNEDLEAALADPTSITYLKPEFAVPRTTSGIALADQATLSRAGMDFDMDFYRNSAYACGLSGNYTFMVFNPGNGSADDEAPLWVYLHGGGVGHFDEQGNYYGVLNQTVETWNNEESFGDLQEILSTRTSQNGQLINNTLIRRIQESYRLLVVSMCDHDLYSGLGTPYPNNPNPDAEVNGMQATMSAVDYTVANYPTTEVWAHGTSAGSTGVYNLTMSFAAENTYLTGTVPDSAIVTPNGDPLIEAYNGEPGSNNQPGLDRDAVAEKMGFYGDFENKAYAEARISAGFDEVPMLFVGGQNDAFCYENFPAIPEALELGLDSNCAYHYEGIRQAIADQPDSPHQMAFVTDRGHVPTLDAGPVNNTVDTFIDDILADNPGAPFRKIPGLNMMLMGHSFFRPFATEMPYHAVRAGVDGHNQELEISGGETGAPLALWNDPGHRARIQAVLDAGDVDLFGMTCCDTEEGPGGERTLVTEGYKRWLDYALAQNPDTDFFIALPWRDFPTDYADAEAYAEPWYDYYDNEWLAAIDELRALYPGVTIYSIPYGAAANELRRMFEAGELPDVSSLQGPAASAIFTDYKGHAGQILKDLGELIWINAIYGVDLDRYAYDPGYETDLKAIAKSIMEAHNPSYNGPNR
;
A
#
# COMPACT_ATOMS: atom_id res chain seq x y z
N MET A 1 52.85 27.29 -5.30
CA MET A 1 51.39 27.49 -5.35
C MET A 1 50.74 26.15 -5.08
N LYS A 2 50.03 26.04 -3.96
CA LYS A 2 49.49 24.78 -3.43
C LYS A 2 48.11 24.50 -4.03
N VAL A 3 47.93 23.28 -4.50
CA VAL A 3 46.65 22.68 -4.89
C VAL A 3 45.78 22.56 -3.63
N LYS A 4 44.55 23.07 -3.67
CA LYS A 4 43.55 22.85 -2.61
C LYS A 4 42.73 21.62 -3.00
N ALA A 5 42.80 20.58 -2.17
CA ALA A 5 41.87 19.47 -2.20
C ALA A 5 40.51 19.95 -1.67
N ILE A 6 39.44 19.61 -2.39
CA ILE A 6 38.06 19.75 -1.95
C ILE A 6 37.75 18.48 -1.16
N ALA A 7 37.56 18.60 0.15
CA ALA A 7 37.01 17.54 0.97
C ALA A 7 35.49 17.57 0.81
N LEU A 8 34.92 16.52 0.23
CA LEU A 8 33.50 16.22 0.33
C LEU A 8 33.21 15.89 1.81
N LEU A 9 32.46 16.76 2.49
CA LEU A 9 31.84 16.42 3.76
C LEU A 9 30.57 15.63 3.46
N THR A 10 30.62 14.31 3.67
CA THR A 10 29.43 13.50 3.90
C THR A 10 28.79 13.99 5.21
N ALA A 11 27.54 14.44 5.14
CA ALA A 11 26.77 14.86 6.30
C ALA A 11 26.46 13.64 7.18
N VAL A 12 27.21 13.48 8.28
CA VAL A 12 26.83 12.61 9.39
C VAL A 12 25.85 13.41 10.24
N ALA A 13 24.58 12.99 10.27
CA ALA A 13 23.59 13.56 11.18
C ALA A 13 23.93 13.13 12.62
N SER A 14 24.71 13.93 13.33
CA SER A 14 25.04 13.74 14.74
C SER A 14 23.95 14.36 15.62
N LEU A 15 22.89 13.61 15.91
CA LEU A 15 21.98 13.90 17.01
C LEU A 15 22.54 13.27 18.29
N ALA A 16 22.82 14.10 19.29
CA ALA A 16 23.29 13.67 20.61
C ALA A 16 22.13 13.03 21.38
N ALA A 17 22.19 11.73 21.62
CA ALA A 17 21.21 11.00 22.44
C ALA A 17 21.79 10.74 23.83
N CYS A 18 21.00 10.88 24.89
CA CYS A 18 21.36 10.37 26.23
C CYS A 18 20.96 8.90 26.39
N LYS A 19 19.90 8.47 25.67
CA LYS A 19 19.45 7.08 25.57
C LYS A 19 19.04 6.71 24.15
N ILE A 20 19.32 5.48 23.78
CA ILE A 20 18.82 4.85 22.56
C ILE A 20 17.84 3.75 22.97
N GLU A 21 16.57 3.89 22.56
CA GLU A 21 15.57 2.83 22.65
C GLU A 21 15.61 2.02 21.35
N ILE A 22 16.03 0.76 21.48
CA ILE A 22 16.07 -0.20 20.38
C ILE A 22 14.78 -1.01 20.44
N GLU A 23 14.00 -0.95 19.36
CA GLU A 23 12.80 -1.75 19.18
C GLU A 23 13.07 -2.79 18.09
N THR A 24 13.03 -4.08 18.41
CA THR A 24 13.28 -5.16 17.44
C THR A 24 11.98 -5.89 17.10
N PRO A 25 11.67 -6.08 15.81
CA PRO A 25 10.50 -6.83 15.39
C PRO A 25 10.75 -8.36 15.52
N VAL A 26 9.78 -9.21 15.17
CA VAL A 26 9.92 -10.67 15.33
C VAL A 26 10.88 -11.27 14.29
N GLU A 27 11.09 -10.57 13.19
CA GLU A 27 11.89 -10.96 12.03
C GLU A 27 13.41 -10.79 12.25
N GLY A 28 13.85 -10.24 13.38
CA GLY A 28 15.28 -10.12 13.69
C GLY A 28 15.61 -9.17 14.85
N GLY A 29 16.86 -9.24 15.29
CA GLY A 29 17.41 -8.44 16.37
C GLY A 29 18.34 -7.32 15.91
N VAL A 30 19.05 -6.73 16.88
CA VAL A 30 20.13 -5.75 16.66
C VAL A 30 21.30 -6.09 17.57
N THR A 31 22.49 -6.12 17.00
CA THR A 31 23.77 -6.27 17.71
C THR A 31 24.68 -5.08 17.41
N THR A 32 25.81 -4.96 18.12
CA THR A 32 26.88 -4.03 17.72
C THR A 32 28.08 -4.77 17.16
N SER A 33 28.87 -4.11 16.29
CA SER A 33 30.11 -4.70 15.74
C SER A 33 31.15 -5.08 16.81
N SER A 34 31.04 -4.52 18.01
CA SER A 34 31.86 -4.87 19.18
C SER A 34 31.31 -6.06 19.97
N ASN A 35 30.06 -6.47 19.72
CA ASN A 35 29.25 -7.41 20.50
C ASN A 35 29.03 -6.97 21.96
N ASN A 36 29.13 -5.68 22.25
CA ASN A 36 28.87 -5.14 23.60
C ASN A 36 27.37 -4.97 23.90
N ILE A 37 26.56 -4.77 22.87
CA ILE A 37 25.12 -4.54 22.96
C ILE A 37 24.43 -5.55 22.06
N GLU A 38 23.43 -6.22 22.61
CA GLU A 38 22.59 -7.20 21.93
C GLU A 38 21.15 -6.99 22.37
N CYS A 39 20.27 -6.81 21.39
CA CYS A 39 18.83 -6.76 21.56
C CYS A 39 18.22 -7.84 20.67
N HIS A 40 17.71 -8.91 21.26
CA HIS A 40 17.18 -10.04 20.51
C HIS A 40 15.86 -9.68 19.82
N ALA A 41 15.40 -10.50 18.88
CA ALA A 41 14.12 -10.30 18.20
C ALA A 41 12.96 -10.17 19.20
N ASN A 42 11.96 -9.37 18.84
CA ASN A 42 10.76 -9.12 19.64
C ASN A 42 11.05 -8.56 21.05
N GLN A 43 11.98 -7.62 21.16
CA GLN A 43 12.37 -6.96 22.42
C GLN A 43 12.43 -5.44 22.29
N ALA A 44 12.35 -4.78 23.44
CA ALA A 44 12.71 -3.38 23.58
C ALA A 44 13.91 -3.29 24.53
N CYS A 45 14.99 -2.67 24.07
CA CYS A 45 16.24 -2.54 24.83
C CYS A 45 16.68 -1.09 24.92
N THR A 46 17.04 -0.64 26.12
CA THR A 46 17.54 0.71 26.34
C THR A 46 19.06 0.70 26.48
N VAL A 47 19.74 1.56 25.72
CA VAL A 47 21.19 1.77 25.79
C VAL A 47 21.47 3.19 26.29
N ASP A 48 22.25 3.29 27.37
CA ASP A 48 22.71 4.59 27.90
C ASP A 48 23.93 5.08 27.12
N VAL A 49 23.87 6.33 26.65
CA VAL A 49 24.98 7.04 25.98
C VAL A 49 25.48 8.12 26.95
N SER A 50 26.30 7.69 27.91
CA SER A 50 26.60 8.50 29.10
C SER A 50 27.93 9.26 29.07
N ASP A 51 28.78 9.06 28.05
CA ASP A 51 30.08 9.72 27.98
C ASP A 51 30.51 10.07 26.54
N LEU A 52 31.64 10.78 26.44
CA LEU A 52 32.22 11.25 25.18
C LEU A 52 32.93 10.14 24.39
N PHE A 53 33.02 8.92 24.93
CA PHE A 53 33.73 7.78 24.36
C PHE A 53 32.79 6.74 23.74
N PHE A 54 31.48 6.98 23.73
CA PHE A 54 30.53 6.10 23.05
C PHE A 54 30.81 6.07 21.55
N ASN A 55 31.15 4.87 21.06
CA ASN A 55 31.42 4.64 19.65
C ASN A 55 31.01 3.21 19.30
N GLU A 56 29.74 3.05 18.99
CA GLU A 56 29.16 1.75 18.65
C GLU A 56 28.58 1.79 17.24
N THR A 57 28.68 0.66 16.54
CA THR A 57 28.05 0.48 15.22
C THR A 57 27.03 -0.62 15.34
N PHE A 58 25.76 -0.23 15.32
CA PHE A 58 24.61 -1.12 15.37
C PHE A 58 24.42 -1.80 14.01
N VAL A 59 24.24 -3.11 14.06
CA VAL A 59 24.07 -4.02 12.93
C VAL A 59 22.78 -4.77 13.16
N ALA A 60 21.88 -4.76 12.17
CA ALA A 60 20.67 -5.56 12.22
C ALA A 60 21.03 -7.04 12.03
N ASP A 61 20.38 -7.91 12.81
CA ASP A 61 20.61 -9.35 12.83
C ASP A 61 19.32 -10.07 12.40
N PRO A 62 19.13 -10.31 11.08
CA PRO A 62 17.89 -10.90 10.57
C PRO A 62 17.73 -12.35 11.00
N ALA A 63 16.49 -12.76 11.25
CA ALA A 63 16.13 -14.17 11.43
C ALA A 63 16.39 -14.97 10.12
N PRO A 64 16.54 -16.30 10.19
CA PRO A 64 16.75 -17.13 9.01
C PRO A 64 15.70 -16.87 7.92
N GLY A 65 16.16 -16.64 6.69
CA GLY A 65 15.30 -16.33 5.54
C GLY A 65 14.94 -14.85 5.38
N TRP A 66 15.24 -13.99 6.35
CA TRP A 66 15.03 -12.54 6.26
C TRP A 66 16.31 -11.79 5.89
N GLN A 67 16.17 -10.58 5.36
CA GLN A 67 17.28 -9.66 5.13
C GLN A 67 17.02 -8.30 5.75
N PHE A 68 18.08 -7.63 6.21
CA PHE A 68 17.99 -6.24 6.65
C PHE A 68 17.70 -5.34 5.44
N ALA A 69 16.56 -4.63 5.48
CA ALA A 69 16.19 -3.70 4.44
C ALA A 69 16.76 -2.30 4.72
N ARG A 70 16.46 -1.74 5.89
CA ARG A 70 16.86 -0.40 6.33
C ARG A 70 16.50 -0.14 7.79
N TRP A 71 17.02 0.93 8.36
CA TRP A 71 16.51 1.46 9.63
C TRP A 71 15.21 2.24 9.40
N ASN A 72 14.24 2.05 10.28
CA ASN A 72 12.94 2.72 10.20
C ASN A 72 13.09 4.25 10.32
N LYS A 73 12.38 4.98 9.47
CA LYS A 73 12.38 6.44 9.47
C LYS A 73 11.27 6.97 10.37
N ARG A 74 11.64 7.55 11.51
CA ARG A 74 10.71 8.19 12.46
C ARG A 74 11.29 9.44 13.09
N HIS A 75 10.43 10.23 13.74
CA HIS A 75 10.87 11.34 14.58
C HIS A 75 11.81 10.83 15.68
N LEU A 76 12.95 11.49 15.86
CA LEU A 76 14.06 11.07 16.73
C LEU A 76 14.62 9.66 16.42
N GLY A 77 14.33 9.14 15.22
CA GLY A 77 14.88 7.88 14.72
C GLY A 77 16.32 8.05 14.25
N LEU A 78 17.20 7.17 14.70
CA LEU A 78 18.58 7.10 14.27
C LEU A 78 18.68 6.36 12.93
N CYS A 79 19.50 6.89 12.02
CA CYS A 79 19.83 6.26 10.73
C CYS A 79 18.65 5.93 9.80
N GLY A 80 17.47 6.49 10.06
CA GLY A 80 16.23 6.20 9.34
C GLY A 80 16.37 6.35 7.81
N GLY A 81 15.92 5.33 7.08
CA GLY A 81 16.01 5.22 5.63
C GLY A 81 17.34 4.66 5.10
N ASN A 82 18.37 4.50 5.94
CA ASN A 82 19.65 3.94 5.53
C ASN A 82 19.64 2.41 5.63
N SER A 83 20.22 1.74 4.62
CA SER A 83 20.41 0.29 4.53
C SER A 83 21.78 -0.20 5.01
N THR A 84 22.64 0.70 5.49
CA THR A 84 23.93 0.34 6.10
C THR A 84 23.84 0.27 7.63
N PRO A 85 24.81 -0.40 8.30
CA PRO A 85 24.95 -0.33 9.75
C PRO A 85 24.93 1.12 10.29
N CYS A 86 24.36 1.30 11.46
CA CYS A 86 24.17 2.62 12.08
C CYS A 86 25.29 2.89 13.09
N THR A 87 26.22 3.79 12.76
CA THR A 87 27.29 4.19 13.67
C THR A 87 26.89 5.42 14.49
N ILE A 88 26.96 5.30 15.81
CA ILE A 88 26.78 6.40 16.75
C ILE A 88 28.10 6.63 17.46
N ASN A 89 28.64 7.84 17.31
CA ASN A 89 29.94 8.23 17.83
C ASN A 89 29.87 9.61 18.47
N THR A 90 30.23 9.68 19.75
CA THR A 90 30.28 10.93 20.54
C THR A 90 31.65 11.58 20.56
N ALA A 91 32.66 10.99 19.89
CA ALA A 91 33.99 11.55 19.80
C ALA A 91 33.94 12.93 19.09
N GLY A 92 34.42 13.97 19.78
CA GLY A 92 34.40 15.35 19.30
C GLY A 92 33.30 16.22 19.91
N PHE A 93 32.50 15.70 20.84
CA PHE A 93 31.55 16.50 21.63
C PHE A 93 32.27 17.35 22.71
N GLU A 94 33.52 17.02 23.05
CA GLU A 94 34.34 17.74 24.03
C GLU A 94 34.45 19.24 23.69
N GLY A 95 34.02 20.09 24.63
CA GLY A 95 34.07 21.54 24.50
C GLY A 95 32.90 22.16 23.72
N ASN A 96 31.86 21.38 23.38
CA ASN A 96 30.60 21.88 22.84
C ASN A 96 29.51 21.81 23.91
N GLU A 97 29.20 22.95 24.54
CA GLU A 97 28.25 23.04 25.66
C GLU A 97 26.85 22.49 25.33
N ASP A 98 26.37 22.65 24.09
CA ASP A 98 25.05 22.18 23.68
C ASP A 98 25.01 20.65 23.52
N LEU A 99 26.06 20.04 22.97
CA LEU A 99 26.16 18.58 22.80
C LEU A 99 26.45 17.86 24.13
N GLU A 100 27.29 18.45 24.97
CA GLU A 100 27.53 17.96 26.33
C GLU A 100 26.27 18.07 27.21
N ALA A 101 25.50 19.16 27.07
CA ALA A 101 24.21 19.31 27.74
C ALA A 101 23.18 18.27 27.26
N ALA A 102 23.15 17.96 25.95
CA ALA A 102 22.28 16.92 25.41
C ALA A 102 22.64 15.51 25.89
N LEU A 103 23.94 15.19 26.06
CA LEU A 103 24.39 13.95 26.69
C LEU A 103 24.04 13.89 28.19
N ALA A 104 24.01 15.03 28.87
CA ALA A 104 23.69 15.13 30.29
C ALA A 104 22.17 15.18 30.59
N ASP A 105 21.31 15.31 29.57
CA ASP A 105 19.86 15.36 29.73
C ASP A 105 19.25 13.94 29.69
N PRO A 106 18.82 13.39 30.85
CA PRO A 106 18.27 12.04 30.92
C PRO A 106 16.91 11.88 30.23
N THR A 107 16.32 12.96 29.73
CA THR A 107 15.04 12.96 29.00
C THR A 107 15.22 12.91 27.47
N SER A 108 16.45 13.01 26.97
CA SER A 108 16.76 12.89 25.55
C SER A 108 16.79 11.42 25.10
N ILE A 109 15.73 10.99 24.42
CA ILE A 109 15.56 9.63 23.88
C ILE A 109 15.57 9.67 22.36
N THR A 110 16.37 8.80 21.75
CA THR A 110 16.31 8.49 20.32
C THR A 110 15.94 7.04 20.11
N TYR A 111 15.45 6.72 18.92
CA TYR A 111 14.90 5.40 18.60
C TYR A 111 15.71 4.72 17.51
N LEU A 112 15.88 3.41 17.60
CA LEU A 112 16.51 2.59 16.58
C LEU A 112 15.64 1.35 16.35
N LYS A 113 15.09 1.20 15.15
CA LYS A 113 14.26 0.05 14.77
C LYS A 113 14.69 -0.46 13.41
N PRO A 114 15.16 -1.71 13.26
CA PRO A 114 15.43 -2.29 11.95
C PRO A 114 14.11 -2.66 11.25
N GLU A 115 14.10 -2.55 9.92
CA GLU A 115 13.12 -3.15 9.04
C GLU A 115 13.75 -4.34 8.34
N PHE A 116 13.06 -5.48 8.34
CA PHE A 116 13.47 -6.69 7.65
C PHE A 116 12.52 -6.96 6.49
N ALA A 117 13.05 -7.57 5.44
CA ALA A 117 12.30 -7.90 4.25
C ALA A 117 12.56 -9.36 3.85
N VAL A 118 11.60 -9.95 3.15
CA VAL A 118 11.76 -11.25 2.51
C VAL A 118 12.61 -11.03 1.25
N PRO A 119 13.82 -11.64 1.14
CA PRO A 119 14.66 -11.50 -0.04
C PRO A 119 13.98 -12.17 -1.23
N ARG A 120 13.47 -11.39 -2.20
CA ARG A 120 12.72 -11.93 -3.33
C ARG A 120 12.93 -11.20 -4.65
N THR A 121 12.48 -11.76 -5.77
CA THR A 121 12.67 -11.17 -7.10
C THR A 121 11.57 -11.50 -8.11
N THR A 122 11.21 -10.49 -8.91
CA THR A 122 10.31 -10.61 -10.06
C THR A 122 11.03 -10.84 -11.38
N SER A 123 12.37 -10.72 -11.42
CA SER A 123 13.17 -10.79 -12.66
C SER A 123 13.11 -12.15 -13.38
N GLY A 124 12.74 -13.22 -12.67
CA GLY A 124 12.56 -14.56 -13.24
C GLY A 124 11.16 -14.85 -13.76
N ILE A 125 10.22 -13.91 -13.63
CA ILE A 125 8.83 -14.08 -14.02
C ILE A 125 8.67 -13.83 -15.51
N ALA A 126 8.17 -14.83 -16.23
CA ALA A 126 7.86 -14.75 -17.63
C ALA A 126 6.46 -15.29 -17.92
N LEU A 127 5.74 -14.60 -18.80
CA LEU A 127 4.48 -15.08 -19.35
C LEU A 127 4.75 -16.38 -20.11
N ALA A 128 4.10 -17.45 -19.69
CA ALA A 128 4.29 -18.80 -20.20
C ALA A 128 3.12 -19.28 -21.07
N ASP A 129 1.89 -18.84 -20.77
CA ASP A 129 0.71 -19.16 -21.57
C ASP A 129 -0.41 -18.13 -21.33
N GLN A 130 -1.43 -18.11 -22.20
CA GLN A 130 -2.60 -17.26 -22.07
C GLN A 130 -3.84 -17.99 -22.59
N ALA A 131 -5.01 -17.71 -22.01
CA ALA A 131 -6.28 -18.21 -22.53
C ALA A 131 -7.44 -17.28 -22.20
N THR A 132 -8.47 -17.34 -23.04
CA THR A 132 -9.76 -16.69 -22.78
C THR A 132 -10.81 -17.75 -22.43
N LEU A 133 -11.58 -17.50 -21.37
CA LEU A 133 -12.65 -18.38 -20.90
C LEU A 133 -13.98 -17.61 -20.89
N SER A 134 -14.99 -18.15 -21.57
CA SER A 134 -16.37 -17.66 -21.44
C SER A 134 -17.12 -18.45 -20.37
N ARG A 135 -17.53 -17.80 -19.28
CA ARG A 135 -18.28 -18.44 -18.19
C ARG A 135 -19.30 -17.49 -17.59
N ALA A 136 -20.50 -17.99 -17.26
CA ALA A 136 -21.58 -17.20 -16.67
C ALA A 136 -22.03 -15.97 -17.49
N GLY A 137 -21.77 -15.95 -18.80
CA GLY A 137 -22.06 -14.79 -19.66
C GLY A 137 -21.02 -13.68 -19.61
N MET A 138 -19.85 -13.96 -19.03
CA MET A 138 -18.68 -13.08 -19.03
C MET A 138 -17.52 -13.77 -19.76
N ASP A 139 -16.71 -12.97 -20.43
CA ASP A 139 -15.43 -13.40 -20.99
C ASP A 139 -14.31 -12.99 -20.04
N PHE A 140 -13.36 -13.90 -19.80
CA PHE A 140 -12.25 -13.69 -18.88
C PHE A 140 -10.94 -14.01 -19.57
N ASP A 141 -10.00 -13.09 -19.52
CA ASP A 141 -8.64 -13.31 -19.98
C ASP A 141 -7.76 -13.79 -18.82
N MET A 142 -6.99 -14.83 -19.09
CA MET A 142 -6.08 -15.44 -18.12
C MET A 142 -4.66 -15.42 -18.65
N ASP A 143 -3.76 -14.99 -17.79
CA ASP A 143 -2.33 -14.92 -18.04
C ASP A 143 -1.61 -15.86 -17.09
N PHE A 144 -0.86 -16.82 -17.64
CA PHE A 144 -0.13 -17.81 -16.86
C PHE A 144 1.36 -17.50 -16.89
N TYR A 145 1.97 -17.46 -15.73
CA TYR A 145 3.36 -17.07 -15.53
C TYR A 145 4.15 -18.18 -14.85
N ARG A 146 5.43 -18.25 -15.22
CA ARG A 146 6.44 -19.08 -14.53
C ARG A 146 7.51 -18.17 -13.94
N ASN A 147 7.88 -18.42 -12.69
CA ASN A 147 9.01 -17.75 -12.04
C ASN A 147 10.22 -18.67 -11.98
N SER A 148 11.16 -18.52 -12.91
CA SER A 148 12.37 -19.36 -12.97
C SER A 148 13.37 -19.08 -11.84
N ALA A 149 13.13 -18.09 -10.98
CA ALA A 149 13.98 -17.79 -9.83
C ALA A 149 13.80 -18.80 -8.68
N TYR A 150 12.64 -19.45 -8.61
CA TYR A 150 12.28 -20.39 -7.55
C TYR A 150 11.95 -21.75 -8.13
N ALA A 151 12.68 -22.77 -7.68
CA ALA A 151 12.46 -24.16 -8.10
C ALA A 151 11.40 -24.81 -7.22
N CYS A 152 10.66 -25.76 -7.78
CA CYS A 152 9.74 -26.57 -6.99
C CYS A 152 10.47 -27.68 -6.23
N GLY A 153 9.80 -28.29 -5.25
CA GLY A 153 10.36 -29.23 -4.30
C GLY A 153 10.96 -30.47 -4.95
N LEU A 154 10.46 -30.86 -6.12
CA LEU A 154 11.02 -31.93 -6.96
C LEU A 154 11.46 -31.43 -8.33
N SER A 155 10.56 -30.80 -9.10
CA SER A 155 10.87 -30.42 -10.48
C SER A 155 10.03 -29.26 -11.01
N GLY A 156 10.64 -28.48 -11.89
CA GLY A 156 10.04 -27.28 -12.48
C GLY A 156 10.14 -26.07 -11.56
N ASN A 157 9.29 -25.07 -11.79
CA ASN A 157 9.35 -23.78 -11.14
C ASN A 157 8.00 -23.35 -10.58
N TYR A 158 8.02 -22.41 -9.64
CA TYR A 158 6.80 -21.77 -9.17
C TYR A 158 6.05 -21.08 -10.30
N THR A 159 4.73 -21.19 -10.28
CA THR A 159 3.84 -20.63 -11.28
C THR A 159 2.68 -19.88 -10.64
N PHE A 160 2.07 -18.99 -11.40
CA PHE A 160 0.83 -18.36 -10.99
C PHE A 160 0.00 -17.99 -12.21
N MET A 161 -1.29 -17.79 -11.98
CA MET A 161 -2.25 -17.39 -13.00
C MET A 161 -2.94 -16.12 -12.55
N VAL A 162 -2.93 -15.10 -13.41
CA VAL A 162 -3.76 -13.91 -13.27
C VAL A 162 -5.03 -14.14 -14.07
N PHE A 163 -6.18 -14.00 -13.43
CA PHE A 163 -7.51 -14.10 -14.01
C PHE A 163 -8.14 -12.71 -13.98
N ASN A 164 -8.22 -12.06 -15.14
CA ASN A 164 -8.62 -10.66 -15.26
C ASN A 164 -10.12 -10.44 -15.01
N PRO A 165 -10.54 -9.19 -14.74
CA PRO A 165 -11.94 -8.84 -14.54
C PRO A 165 -12.85 -9.29 -15.68
N GLY A 166 -14.09 -9.69 -15.34
CA GLY A 166 -15.05 -10.19 -16.33
C GLY A 166 -15.47 -9.12 -17.34
N ASN A 167 -15.38 -9.45 -18.63
CA ASN A 167 -15.55 -8.54 -19.77
C ASN A 167 -14.60 -7.32 -19.77
N GLY A 168 -13.58 -7.33 -18.92
CA GLY A 168 -12.52 -6.32 -18.87
C GLY A 168 -11.23 -6.82 -19.54
N SER A 169 -10.14 -6.10 -19.31
CA SER A 169 -8.81 -6.42 -19.82
C SER A 169 -7.73 -6.30 -18.72
N ALA A 170 -6.49 -6.63 -19.08
CA ALA A 170 -5.33 -6.45 -18.20
C ALA A 170 -5.09 -4.98 -17.80
N ASP A 171 -5.53 -4.03 -18.64
CA ASP A 171 -5.31 -2.59 -18.44
C ASP A 171 -6.34 -1.93 -17.50
N ASP A 172 -7.43 -2.63 -17.16
CA ASP A 172 -8.48 -2.09 -16.30
C ASP A 172 -8.04 -2.08 -14.83
N GLU A 173 -8.27 -0.98 -14.12
CA GLU A 173 -8.04 -0.92 -12.66
C GLU A 173 -9.08 -1.76 -11.91
N ALA A 174 -8.62 -2.66 -11.06
CA ALA A 174 -9.49 -3.57 -10.30
C ALA A 174 -8.87 -3.99 -8.97
N PRO A 175 -9.68 -4.35 -7.97
CA PRO A 175 -9.17 -4.97 -6.75
C PRO A 175 -8.57 -6.34 -7.05
N LEU A 176 -7.46 -6.65 -6.38
CA LEU A 176 -6.76 -7.93 -6.49
C LEU A 176 -7.19 -8.88 -5.37
N TRP A 177 -7.61 -10.09 -5.75
CA TRP A 177 -7.92 -11.20 -4.85
C TRP A 177 -6.85 -12.29 -4.99
N VAL A 178 -5.89 -12.30 -4.08
CA VAL A 178 -4.82 -13.30 -4.01
C VAL A 178 -5.37 -14.57 -3.38
N TYR A 179 -5.41 -15.66 -4.15
CA TYR A 179 -5.94 -16.94 -3.72
C TYR A 179 -4.83 -17.99 -3.56
N LEU A 180 -4.62 -18.42 -2.31
CA LEU A 180 -3.73 -19.54 -1.97
C LEU A 180 -4.58 -20.79 -1.75
N HIS A 181 -4.45 -21.76 -2.66
CA HIS A 181 -5.32 -22.91 -2.66
C HIS A 181 -4.93 -23.92 -1.58
N GLY A 182 -5.93 -24.69 -1.14
CA GLY A 182 -5.70 -25.85 -0.30
C GLY A 182 -5.00 -26.97 -1.06
N GLY A 183 -4.23 -27.76 -0.32
CA GLY A 183 -3.39 -28.80 -0.91
C GLY A 183 -2.74 -29.72 0.11
N GLY A 184 -2.84 -29.45 1.41
CA GLY A 184 -2.22 -30.25 2.46
C GLY A 184 -0.80 -29.83 2.80
N VAL A 185 -0.07 -30.70 3.48
CA VAL A 185 1.37 -30.56 3.75
C VAL A 185 2.05 -31.91 3.60
N GLY A 186 3.36 -31.92 3.35
CA GLY A 186 4.14 -33.15 3.31
C GLY A 186 5.63 -32.95 3.48
N HIS A 187 6.32 -34.03 3.85
CA HIS A 187 7.76 -34.02 4.16
C HIS A 187 8.42 -35.35 3.78
N PHE A 188 9.75 -35.35 3.72
CA PHE A 188 10.57 -36.55 3.60
C PHE A 188 11.11 -36.95 4.98
N ASP A 189 11.00 -38.23 5.34
CA ASP A 189 11.70 -38.77 6.50
C ASP A 189 13.20 -38.96 6.22
N GLU A 190 13.98 -39.27 7.25
CA GLU A 190 15.43 -39.54 7.14
C GLU A 190 15.80 -40.72 6.23
N GLN A 191 14.83 -41.57 5.88
CA GLN A 191 15.02 -42.70 4.96
C GLN A 191 14.62 -42.35 3.51
N GLY A 192 14.16 -41.11 3.27
CA GLY A 192 13.73 -40.62 1.96
C GLY A 192 12.30 -41.05 1.57
N ASN A 193 11.49 -41.55 2.51
CA ASN A 193 10.08 -41.80 2.26
C ASN A 193 9.29 -40.50 2.41
N TYR A 194 8.29 -40.31 1.55
CA TYR A 194 7.42 -39.15 1.58
C TYR A 194 6.13 -39.42 2.31
N TYR A 195 5.73 -38.51 3.21
CA TYR A 195 4.44 -38.55 3.89
C TYR A 195 3.71 -37.22 3.70
N GLY A 196 2.40 -37.31 3.47
CA GLY A 196 1.51 -36.16 3.38
C GLY A 196 0.18 -36.40 4.06
N VAL A 197 -0.88 -35.77 3.56
CA VAL A 197 -2.25 -36.01 4.03
C VAL A 197 -3.03 -36.87 3.03
N LEU A 198 -4.07 -37.54 3.51
CA LEU A 198 -4.98 -38.37 2.74
C LEU A 198 -4.21 -39.37 1.85
N ASN A 199 -4.52 -39.41 0.55
CA ASN A 199 -3.89 -40.27 -0.44
C ASN A 199 -2.78 -39.57 -1.24
N GLN A 200 -2.26 -38.44 -0.75
CA GLN A 200 -1.22 -37.70 -1.45
C GLN A 200 0.09 -38.46 -1.52
N THR A 201 0.85 -38.17 -2.56
CA THR A 201 2.16 -38.78 -2.80
C THR A 201 3.21 -37.68 -2.96
N VAL A 202 4.47 -38.08 -3.09
CA VAL A 202 5.57 -37.17 -3.42
C VAL A 202 5.30 -36.34 -4.68
N GLU A 203 4.48 -36.83 -5.62
CA GLU A 203 4.16 -36.11 -6.86
C GLU A 203 3.04 -35.07 -6.68
N THR A 204 2.34 -35.09 -5.54
CA THR A 204 1.22 -34.18 -5.26
C THR A 204 1.77 -32.85 -4.74
N TRP A 205 1.64 -31.78 -5.53
CA TRP A 205 2.06 -30.42 -5.17
C TRP A 205 3.54 -30.24 -4.78
N ASN A 206 4.44 -31.12 -5.26
CA ASN A 206 5.91 -30.91 -5.20
C ASN A 206 6.55 -30.69 -6.59
N ASN A 207 5.76 -30.74 -7.65
CA ASN A 207 6.20 -30.43 -9.02
C ASN A 207 5.46 -29.19 -9.50
N GLU A 208 6.03 -28.54 -10.51
CA GLU A 208 5.40 -27.41 -11.21
C GLU A 208 3.94 -27.69 -11.55
N GLU A 209 3.07 -26.81 -11.04
CA GLU A 209 1.66 -26.78 -11.39
C GLU A 209 1.51 -26.05 -12.73
N SER A 210 0.96 -26.76 -13.71
CA SER A 210 0.72 -26.21 -15.04
C SER A 210 -0.47 -25.24 -15.04
N PHE A 211 -0.63 -24.51 -16.13
CA PHE A 211 -1.80 -23.66 -16.35
C PHE A 211 -3.11 -24.44 -16.19
N GLY A 212 -3.17 -25.67 -16.72
CA GLY A 212 -4.33 -26.55 -16.60
C GLY A 212 -4.63 -26.95 -15.15
N ASP A 213 -3.59 -27.16 -14.33
CA ASP A 213 -3.76 -27.51 -12.92
C ASP A 213 -4.36 -26.35 -12.12
N LEU A 214 -3.86 -25.12 -12.31
CA LEU A 214 -4.41 -23.92 -11.66
C LEU A 214 -5.84 -23.61 -12.14
N GLN A 215 -6.14 -23.83 -13.42
CA GLN A 215 -7.49 -23.72 -13.95
C GLN A 215 -8.43 -24.76 -13.33
N GLU A 216 -7.99 -26.01 -13.19
CA GLU A 216 -8.77 -27.07 -12.54
C GLU A 216 -9.01 -26.77 -11.06
N ILE A 217 -7.99 -26.27 -10.36
CA ILE A 217 -8.08 -25.79 -8.97
C ILE A 217 -9.19 -24.76 -8.83
N LEU A 218 -9.24 -23.75 -9.69
CA LEU A 218 -10.26 -22.72 -9.63
C LEU A 218 -11.63 -23.29 -10.05
N SER A 219 -11.68 -24.10 -11.10
CA SER A 219 -12.92 -24.67 -11.65
C SER A 219 -13.66 -25.56 -10.64
N THR A 220 -12.94 -26.47 -9.99
CA THR A 220 -13.48 -27.41 -8.99
C THR A 220 -13.98 -26.72 -7.72
N ARG A 221 -13.41 -25.57 -7.36
CA ARG A 221 -13.81 -24.78 -6.19
C ARG A 221 -14.92 -23.79 -6.48
N THR A 222 -15.19 -23.48 -7.75
CA THR A 222 -16.20 -22.52 -8.16
C THR A 222 -17.41 -23.16 -8.81
N SER A 223 -17.34 -24.45 -9.13
CA SER A 223 -18.46 -25.21 -9.69
C SER A 223 -18.53 -26.65 -9.23
N GLN A 224 -19.75 -27.15 -9.16
CA GLN A 224 -20.05 -28.56 -8.96
C GLN A 224 -21.08 -29.00 -10.00
N ASN A 225 -20.79 -30.09 -10.72
CA ASN A 225 -21.67 -30.63 -11.77
C ASN A 225 -22.11 -29.59 -12.84
N GLY A 226 -21.21 -28.64 -13.16
CA GLY A 226 -21.46 -27.57 -14.14
C GLY A 226 -22.32 -26.41 -13.62
N GLN A 227 -22.71 -26.40 -12.35
CA GLN A 227 -23.37 -25.26 -11.71
C GLN A 227 -22.39 -24.48 -10.85
N LEU A 228 -22.49 -23.14 -10.86
CA LEU A 228 -21.68 -22.29 -10.01
C LEU A 228 -22.09 -22.46 -8.55
N ILE A 229 -21.09 -22.53 -7.68
CA ILE A 229 -21.30 -22.53 -6.24
C ILE A 229 -21.32 -21.07 -5.80
N ASN A 230 -22.37 -20.64 -5.09
CA ASN A 230 -22.42 -19.30 -4.51
C ASN A 230 -21.50 -19.25 -3.28
N ASN A 231 -20.21 -19.04 -3.52
CA ASN A 231 -19.16 -18.97 -2.52
C ASN A 231 -18.27 -17.74 -2.73
N THR A 232 -17.33 -17.49 -1.80
CA THR A 232 -16.48 -16.30 -1.79
C THR A 232 -15.77 -16.10 -3.13
N LEU A 233 -15.12 -17.14 -3.68
CA LEU A 233 -14.38 -17.02 -4.95
C LEU A 233 -15.27 -16.62 -6.12
N ILE A 234 -16.46 -17.23 -6.24
CA ILE A 234 -17.39 -16.86 -7.32
C ILE A 234 -17.92 -15.44 -7.17
N ARG A 235 -18.17 -14.98 -5.95
CA ARG A 235 -18.63 -13.59 -5.72
C ARG A 235 -17.59 -12.59 -6.19
N ARG A 236 -16.32 -12.77 -5.81
CA ARG A 236 -15.22 -11.90 -6.26
C ARG A 236 -15.07 -11.87 -7.78
N ILE A 237 -15.18 -13.02 -8.44
CA ILE A 237 -15.19 -13.09 -9.92
C ILE A 237 -16.37 -12.29 -10.51
N GLN A 238 -17.56 -12.38 -9.91
CA GLN A 238 -18.76 -11.68 -10.38
C GLN A 238 -18.76 -10.18 -10.09
N GLU A 239 -17.97 -9.75 -9.12
CA GLU A 239 -17.74 -8.36 -8.74
C GLU A 239 -16.55 -7.74 -9.49
N SER A 240 -16.03 -8.43 -10.49
CA SER A 240 -14.92 -7.96 -11.33
C SER A 240 -13.59 -7.77 -10.59
N TYR A 241 -13.36 -8.52 -9.50
CA TYR A 241 -12.02 -8.61 -8.93
C TYR A 241 -11.08 -9.33 -9.92
N ARG A 242 -9.83 -8.89 -9.96
CA ARG A 242 -8.74 -9.65 -10.58
C ARG A 242 -8.32 -10.74 -9.60
N LEU A 243 -8.27 -11.99 -10.02
CA LEU A 243 -7.83 -13.10 -9.16
C LEU A 243 -6.37 -13.45 -9.49
N LEU A 244 -5.53 -13.57 -8.47
CA LEU A 244 -4.18 -14.14 -8.57
C LEU A 244 -4.19 -15.52 -7.91
N VAL A 245 -4.03 -16.58 -8.68
CA VAL A 245 -3.97 -17.96 -8.19
C VAL A 245 -2.53 -18.45 -8.23
N VAL A 246 -1.97 -18.83 -7.08
CA VAL A 246 -0.54 -19.15 -6.94
C VAL A 246 -0.33 -20.64 -6.67
N SER A 247 0.66 -21.24 -7.33
CA SER A 247 1.07 -22.62 -7.10
C SER A 247 1.67 -22.80 -5.71
N MET A 248 1.36 -23.91 -5.04
CA MET A 248 2.00 -24.30 -3.79
C MET A 248 3.38 -24.92 -4.04
N CYS A 249 3.50 -25.76 -5.06
CA CYS A 249 4.70 -26.39 -5.64
C CYS A 249 5.78 -27.07 -4.76
N ASP A 250 5.88 -26.78 -3.47
CA ASP A 250 6.85 -27.38 -2.53
C ASP A 250 6.16 -28.05 -1.35
N HIS A 251 4.83 -27.97 -1.25
CA HIS A 251 4.03 -28.53 -0.17
C HIS A 251 4.49 -28.06 1.23
N ASP A 252 4.87 -26.80 1.35
CA ASP A 252 5.47 -26.12 2.51
C ASP A 252 4.50 -25.14 3.21
N LEU A 253 3.19 -25.24 2.91
CA LEU A 253 2.16 -24.29 3.35
C LEU A 253 2.43 -22.85 2.87
N TYR A 254 3.10 -22.66 1.73
CA TYR A 254 3.51 -21.37 1.18
C TYR A 254 4.45 -20.56 2.10
N SER A 255 5.17 -21.21 3.02
CA SER A 255 5.85 -20.52 4.13
C SER A 255 7.36 -20.38 3.97
N GLY A 256 7.97 -21.14 3.06
CA GLY A 256 9.42 -21.21 2.88
C GLY A 256 10.05 -19.88 2.45
N LEU A 257 11.16 -19.54 3.11
CA LEU A 257 11.95 -18.31 2.88
C LEU A 257 13.36 -18.64 2.34
N GLY A 258 13.48 -19.63 1.46
CA GLY A 258 14.79 -20.19 1.09
C GLY A 258 15.27 -21.22 2.11
N THR A 259 14.33 -21.84 2.83
CA THR A 259 14.65 -22.83 3.87
C THR A 259 15.10 -24.12 3.21
N PRO A 260 16.22 -24.75 3.62
CA PRO A 260 16.62 -26.06 3.10
C PRO A 260 15.48 -27.07 3.24
N TYR A 261 15.18 -27.83 2.19
CA TYR A 261 14.13 -28.85 2.21
C TYR A 261 14.68 -30.12 2.88
N PRO A 262 14.32 -30.44 4.14
CA PRO A 262 14.91 -31.55 4.86
C PRO A 262 14.65 -32.89 4.17
N ASN A 263 15.70 -33.72 4.09
CA ASN A 263 15.70 -35.07 3.51
C ASN A 263 15.20 -35.17 2.06
N ASN A 264 15.17 -34.06 1.32
CA ASN A 264 14.79 -34.06 -0.09
C ASN A 264 15.77 -34.90 -0.93
N PRO A 265 15.30 -35.62 -1.97
CA PRO A 265 16.18 -36.34 -2.90
C PRO A 265 17.27 -35.47 -3.54
N ASN A 266 17.02 -34.17 -3.70
CA ASN A 266 18.01 -33.16 -4.00
C ASN A 266 18.49 -32.50 -2.69
N PRO A 267 19.75 -32.73 -2.25
CA PRO A 267 20.25 -32.20 -0.97
C PRO A 267 20.43 -30.67 -0.96
N ASP A 268 20.44 -30.04 -2.14
CA ASP A 268 20.53 -28.59 -2.29
C ASP A 268 19.15 -27.94 -2.51
N ALA A 269 18.06 -28.71 -2.37
CA ALA A 269 16.71 -28.16 -2.52
C ALA A 269 16.36 -27.23 -1.36
N GLU A 270 15.63 -26.17 -1.68
CA GLU A 270 15.03 -25.24 -0.73
C GLU A 270 13.52 -25.22 -0.95
N VAL A 271 12.78 -24.76 0.05
CA VAL A 271 11.36 -24.40 -0.10
C VAL A 271 11.21 -22.89 -0.15
N ASN A 272 10.47 -22.41 -1.14
CA ASN A 272 10.44 -20.99 -1.51
C ASN A 272 9.01 -20.43 -1.59
N GLY A 273 8.04 -21.08 -0.92
CA GLY A 273 6.62 -20.77 -1.07
C GLY A 273 6.28 -19.31 -0.80
N MET A 274 6.89 -18.70 0.22
CA MET A 274 6.63 -17.31 0.56
C MET A 274 7.29 -16.34 -0.43
N GLN A 275 8.57 -16.58 -0.76
CA GLN A 275 9.30 -15.74 -1.71
C GLN A 275 8.62 -15.72 -3.09
N ALA A 276 8.18 -16.89 -3.56
CA ALA A 276 7.47 -17.02 -4.83
C ALA A 276 6.09 -16.34 -4.79
N THR A 277 5.33 -16.53 -3.71
CA THR A 277 4.00 -15.92 -3.54
C THR A 277 4.08 -14.39 -3.50
N MET A 278 4.97 -13.83 -2.66
CA MET A 278 5.16 -12.38 -2.61
C MET A 278 5.65 -11.83 -3.95
N SER A 279 6.53 -12.55 -4.67
CA SER A 279 6.98 -12.13 -6.01
C SER A 279 5.85 -12.14 -7.04
N ALA A 280 4.90 -13.08 -6.94
CA ALA A 280 3.72 -13.10 -7.80
C ALA A 280 2.79 -11.91 -7.53
N VAL A 281 2.60 -11.54 -6.25
CA VAL A 281 1.85 -10.33 -5.85
C VAL A 281 2.55 -9.08 -6.37
N ASP A 282 3.85 -8.90 -6.07
CA ASP A 282 4.65 -7.75 -6.51
C ASP A 282 4.63 -7.58 -8.03
N TYR A 283 4.76 -8.69 -8.78
CA TYR A 283 4.67 -8.66 -10.23
C TYR A 283 3.27 -8.25 -10.70
N THR A 284 2.22 -8.80 -10.08
CA THR A 284 0.84 -8.50 -10.47
C THR A 284 0.53 -7.03 -10.25
N VAL A 285 0.78 -6.48 -9.05
CA VAL A 285 0.48 -5.07 -8.75
C VAL A 285 1.34 -4.08 -9.56
N ALA A 286 2.53 -4.50 -10.02
CA ALA A 286 3.39 -3.68 -10.86
C ALA A 286 2.99 -3.68 -12.35
N ASN A 287 2.27 -4.70 -12.82
CA ASN A 287 1.92 -4.86 -14.24
C ASN A 287 0.40 -4.71 -14.50
N TYR A 288 -0.42 -4.75 -13.47
CA TYR A 288 -1.87 -4.66 -13.55
C TYR A 288 -2.37 -3.59 -12.61
N PRO A 289 -3.05 -2.53 -13.10
CA PRO A 289 -3.59 -1.48 -12.25
C PRO A 289 -4.48 -2.06 -11.14
N THR A 290 -4.11 -1.80 -9.89
CA THR A 290 -4.68 -2.47 -8.71
C THR A 290 -5.10 -1.45 -7.67
N THR A 291 -6.35 -1.53 -7.20
CA THR A 291 -6.88 -0.67 -6.12
C THR A 291 -6.55 -1.25 -4.75
N GLU A 292 -7.28 -2.31 -4.34
CA GLU A 292 -7.13 -3.01 -3.07
C GLU A 292 -6.46 -4.37 -3.28
N VAL A 293 -5.81 -4.91 -2.25
CA VAL A 293 -5.24 -6.27 -2.29
C VAL A 293 -5.78 -7.07 -1.12
N TRP A 294 -6.58 -8.09 -1.44
CA TRP A 294 -7.14 -9.04 -0.49
C TRP A 294 -6.44 -10.39 -0.63
N ALA A 295 -6.27 -11.10 0.48
CA ALA A 295 -5.73 -12.46 0.46
C ALA A 295 -6.75 -13.46 1.04
N HIS A 296 -6.98 -14.56 0.33
CA HIS A 296 -7.87 -15.64 0.75
C HIS A 296 -7.17 -16.98 0.62
N GLY A 297 -7.10 -17.69 1.74
CA GLY A 297 -6.38 -18.94 1.84
C GLY A 297 -7.29 -20.02 2.35
N THR A 298 -7.24 -21.19 1.73
CA THR A 298 -8.06 -22.35 2.17
C THR A 298 -7.17 -23.51 2.58
N SER A 299 -7.45 -24.16 3.71
CA SER A 299 -6.67 -25.30 4.21
C SER A 299 -5.19 -24.88 4.40
N ALA A 300 -4.26 -25.59 3.76
CA ALA A 300 -2.85 -25.18 3.70
C ALA A 300 -2.63 -23.70 3.30
N GLY A 301 -3.43 -23.19 2.35
CA GLY A 301 -3.39 -21.79 1.96
C GLY A 301 -3.81 -20.82 3.06
N SER A 302 -4.58 -21.25 4.07
CA SER A 302 -4.91 -20.43 5.25
C SER A 302 -3.66 -20.01 6.01
N THR A 303 -2.73 -20.94 6.21
CA THR A 303 -1.43 -20.63 6.83
C THR A 303 -0.61 -19.72 5.91
N GLY A 304 -0.62 -20.01 4.61
CA GLY A 304 0.03 -19.19 3.59
C GLY A 304 -0.42 -17.72 3.60
N VAL A 305 -1.74 -17.44 3.64
CA VAL A 305 -2.22 -16.05 3.58
C VAL A 305 -1.96 -15.28 4.86
N TYR A 306 -1.99 -15.96 6.01
CA TYR A 306 -1.59 -15.35 7.27
C TYR A 306 -0.09 -14.97 7.21
N ASN A 307 0.78 -15.89 6.80
CA ASN A 307 2.21 -15.63 6.68
C ASN A 307 2.51 -14.56 5.62
N LEU A 308 1.76 -14.53 4.51
CA LEU A 308 1.86 -13.50 3.46
C LEU A 308 1.54 -12.12 4.02
N THR A 309 0.50 -12.03 4.85
CA THR A 309 0.09 -10.80 5.53
C THR A 309 1.19 -10.30 6.45
N MET A 310 1.74 -11.18 7.28
CA MET A 310 2.85 -10.82 8.18
C MET A 310 4.10 -10.42 7.41
N SER A 311 4.40 -11.10 6.30
CA SER A 311 5.58 -10.82 5.47
C SER A 311 5.55 -9.43 4.83
N PHE A 312 4.41 -9.04 4.26
CA PHE A 312 4.25 -7.70 3.71
C PHE A 312 4.22 -6.63 4.83
N ALA A 313 3.55 -6.91 5.96
CA ALA A 313 3.48 -5.98 7.07
C ALA A 313 4.86 -5.68 7.68
N ALA A 314 5.77 -6.67 7.74
CA ALA A 314 7.16 -6.48 8.16
C ALA A 314 7.91 -5.46 7.28
N GLU A 315 7.49 -5.30 6.03
CA GLU A 315 8.02 -4.34 5.05
C GLU A 315 7.23 -3.01 5.01
N ASN A 316 6.32 -2.78 5.98
CA ASN A 316 5.39 -1.65 6.03
C ASN A 316 4.52 -1.53 4.76
N THR A 317 4.17 -2.66 4.14
CA THR A 317 3.20 -2.72 3.05
C THR A 317 2.02 -3.54 3.54
N TYR A 318 0.81 -2.98 3.52
CA TYR A 318 -0.34 -3.60 4.19
C TYR A 318 -1.36 -4.07 3.16
N LEU A 319 -1.73 -5.35 3.23
CA LEU A 319 -2.89 -5.86 2.48
C LEU A 319 -4.16 -5.18 3.02
N THR A 320 -5.17 -5.05 2.18
CA THR A 320 -6.46 -4.46 2.56
C THR A 320 -7.18 -5.32 3.61
N GLY A 321 -7.07 -6.64 3.48
CA GLY A 321 -7.55 -7.59 4.48
C GLY A 321 -7.33 -9.04 4.06
N THR A 322 -7.44 -9.95 5.02
CA THR A 322 -7.11 -11.37 4.80
C THR A 322 -8.18 -12.30 5.36
N VAL A 323 -8.45 -13.40 4.65
CA VAL A 323 -9.41 -14.45 5.03
C VAL A 323 -8.68 -15.80 5.10
N PRO A 324 -8.08 -16.17 6.24
CA PRO A 324 -7.56 -17.52 6.46
C PRO A 324 -8.72 -18.48 6.78
N ASP A 325 -8.97 -19.47 5.92
CA ASP A 325 -10.04 -20.45 6.07
C ASP A 325 -9.52 -21.87 6.28
N SER A 326 -9.75 -22.41 7.48
CA SER A 326 -9.51 -23.80 7.87
C SER A 326 -8.03 -24.21 7.96
N ALA A 327 -7.69 -25.02 8.95
CA ALA A 327 -6.34 -25.60 9.12
C ALA A 327 -5.18 -24.59 9.18
N ILE A 328 -5.40 -23.42 9.79
CA ILE A 328 -4.32 -22.51 10.16
C ILE A 328 -3.39 -23.18 11.19
N VAL A 329 -2.08 -22.96 11.07
CA VAL A 329 -1.09 -23.42 12.05
C VAL A 329 -1.15 -22.54 13.31
N THR A 330 -1.35 -23.18 14.46
CA THR A 330 -1.50 -22.57 15.79
C THR A 330 -0.95 -23.53 16.85
N PRO A 331 -0.46 -23.03 18.00
CA PRO A 331 -0.05 -23.85 19.14
C PRO A 331 -1.13 -24.85 19.62
N ASN A 332 -2.42 -24.51 19.50
CA ASN A 332 -3.51 -25.42 19.89
C ASN A 332 -3.64 -26.64 18.95
N GLY A 333 -2.93 -26.65 17.81
CA GLY A 333 -2.83 -27.81 16.93
C GLY A 333 -1.97 -28.94 17.51
N ASP A 334 -0.94 -28.61 18.31
CA ASP A 334 0.05 -29.60 18.75
C ASP A 334 -0.55 -30.71 19.62
N PRO A 335 -1.40 -30.42 20.64
CA PRO A 335 -2.03 -31.48 21.43
C PRO A 335 -2.97 -32.38 20.63
N LEU A 336 -3.66 -31.81 19.63
CA LEU A 336 -4.53 -32.58 18.73
C LEU A 336 -3.72 -33.53 17.85
N ILE A 337 -2.60 -33.05 17.34
CA ILE A 337 -1.64 -33.84 16.56
C ILE A 337 -1.05 -34.96 17.43
N GLU A 338 -0.57 -34.65 18.63
CA GLU A 338 0.00 -35.64 19.55
C GLU A 338 -1.00 -36.77 19.85
N ALA A 339 -2.29 -36.42 19.99
CA ALA A 339 -3.34 -37.39 20.28
C ALA A 339 -3.72 -38.29 19.10
N TYR A 340 -3.75 -37.76 17.87
CA TYR A 340 -4.46 -38.41 16.74
C TYR A 340 -3.70 -38.49 15.41
N ASN A 341 -2.50 -37.93 15.32
CA ASN A 341 -1.72 -37.95 14.08
C ASN A 341 -1.38 -39.39 13.65
N GLY A 342 -1.70 -39.75 12.40
CA GLY A 342 -1.49 -41.10 11.86
C GLY A 342 -2.41 -42.20 12.40
N GLU A 343 -3.34 -41.89 13.32
CA GLU A 343 -4.31 -42.85 13.82
C GLU A 343 -5.32 -43.27 12.72
N PRO A 344 -5.87 -44.49 12.75
CA PRO A 344 -6.90 -44.91 11.80
C PRO A 344 -8.12 -43.96 11.81
N GLY A 345 -8.39 -43.33 10.67
CA GLY A 345 -9.45 -42.31 10.52
C GLY A 345 -8.94 -40.87 10.53
N SER A 346 -7.66 -40.66 10.85
CA SER A 346 -6.96 -39.39 10.67
C SER A 346 -6.80 -39.06 9.19
N ASN A 347 -6.84 -37.77 8.87
CA ASN A 347 -6.48 -37.30 7.54
C ASN A 347 -4.97 -37.27 7.31
N ASN A 348 -4.15 -37.40 8.36
CA ASN A 348 -2.70 -37.46 8.23
C ASN A 348 -2.26 -38.91 7.98
N GLN A 349 -1.30 -39.10 7.08
CA GLN A 349 -0.75 -40.43 6.83
C GLN A 349 0.02 -40.94 8.06
N PRO A 350 -0.03 -42.25 8.37
CA PRO A 350 0.84 -42.84 9.36
C PRO A 350 2.31 -42.59 8.99
N GLY A 351 3.06 -41.93 9.87
CA GLY A 351 4.45 -41.50 9.62
C GLY A 351 4.60 -40.04 9.20
N LEU A 352 3.51 -39.28 9.03
CA LEU A 352 3.60 -37.83 8.91
C LEU A 352 4.18 -37.25 10.20
N ASP A 353 5.33 -36.59 10.14
CA ASP A 353 5.98 -35.95 11.27
C ASP A 353 5.75 -34.44 11.19
N ARG A 354 5.29 -33.85 12.29
CA ARG A 354 4.96 -32.43 12.37
C ARG A 354 6.17 -31.57 12.70
N ASP A 355 7.18 -32.11 13.38
CA ASP A 355 8.44 -31.42 13.62
C ASP A 355 9.19 -31.26 12.30
N ALA A 356 9.20 -32.29 11.46
CA ALA A 356 9.79 -32.22 10.12
C ALA A 356 9.05 -31.25 9.19
N VAL A 357 7.73 -31.12 9.34
CA VAL A 357 6.95 -30.08 8.63
C VAL A 357 7.29 -28.68 9.13
N ALA A 358 7.42 -28.50 10.46
CA ALA A 358 7.81 -27.22 11.05
C ALA A 358 9.24 -26.81 10.61
N GLU A 359 10.19 -27.75 10.62
CA GLU A 359 11.55 -27.52 10.11
C GLU A 359 11.55 -27.07 8.66
N LYS A 360 10.72 -27.71 7.81
CA LYS A 360 10.53 -27.33 6.41
C LYS A 360 9.94 -25.94 6.26
N MET A 361 8.95 -25.56 7.07
CA MET A 361 8.36 -24.21 7.05
C MET A 361 9.34 -23.11 7.50
N GLY A 362 10.42 -23.47 8.21
CA GLY A 362 11.44 -22.54 8.67
C GLY A 362 10.90 -21.55 9.72
N PHE A 363 11.12 -20.25 9.51
CA PHE A 363 10.78 -19.19 10.46
C PHE A 363 9.33 -19.27 10.98
N TYR A 364 8.37 -19.56 10.09
CA TYR A 364 6.95 -19.64 10.44
C TYR A 364 6.54 -20.98 11.08
N GLY A 365 7.37 -22.01 10.97
CA GLY A 365 7.13 -23.31 11.62
C GLY A 365 7.53 -23.33 13.09
N ASP A 366 8.43 -22.43 13.51
CA ASP A 366 8.94 -22.36 14.88
C ASP A 366 8.14 -21.37 15.73
N PHE A 367 7.37 -21.90 16.68
CA PHE A 367 6.56 -21.08 17.59
C PHE A 367 7.38 -20.23 18.56
N GLU A 368 8.67 -20.52 18.79
CA GLU A 368 9.53 -19.65 19.60
C GLU A 368 9.75 -18.27 18.97
N ASN A 369 9.61 -18.17 17.64
CA ASN A 369 9.67 -16.89 16.92
C ASN A 369 8.45 -16.00 17.19
N LYS A 370 7.37 -16.54 17.77
CA LYS A 370 6.11 -15.81 18.06
C LYS A 370 5.51 -15.12 16.84
N ALA A 371 5.70 -15.72 15.66
CA ALA A 371 5.16 -15.25 14.39
C ALA A 371 3.72 -15.71 14.13
N TYR A 372 3.16 -16.61 14.95
CA TYR A 372 1.79 -17.14 14.81
C TYR A 372 0.72 -16.15 15.29
N ALA A 373 -0.52 -16.37 14.82
CA ALA A 373 -1.62 -15.41 14.91
C ALA A 373 -1.88 -14.91 16.34
N GLU A 374 -2.01 -15.81 17.31
CA GLU A 374 -2.31 -15.48 18.69
C GLU A 374 -1.26 -14.55 19.31
N ALA A 375 0.02 -14.83 19.08
CA ALA A 375 1.10 -14.03 19.63
C ALA A 375 1.16 -12.64 19.00
N ARG A 376 0.94 -12.54 17.67
CA ARG A 376 0.95 -11.27 16.94
C ARG A 376 -0.24 -10.39 17.33
N ILE A 377 -1.44 -10.95 17.41
CA ILE A 377 -2.65 -10.25 17.85
C ILE A 377 -2.50 -9.80 19.30
N SER A 378 -2.01 -10.67 20.19
CA SER A 378 -1.77 -10.32 21.60
C SER A 378 -0.68 -9.25 21.78
N ALA A 379 0.25 -9.15 20.83
CA ALA A 379 1.26 -8.09 20.77
C ALA A 379 0.71 -6.76 20.22
N GLY A 380 -0.56 -6.72 19.79
CA GLY A 380 -1.24 -5.52 19.33
C GLY A 380 -1.18 -5.30 17.83
N PHE A 381 -0.87 -6.32 17.02
CA PHE A 381 -0.96 -6.20 15.56
C PHE A 381 -2.38 -5.81 15.15
N ASP A 382 -2.55 -4.70 14.46
CA ASP A 382 -3.84 -4.14 14.05
C ASP A 382 -3.80 -3.54 12.62
N GLU A 383 -2.66 -3.62 11.94
CA GLU A 383 -2.41 -2.94 10.67
C GLU A 383 -3.11 -3.59 9.47
N VAL A 384 -3.46 -4.89 9.57
CA VAL A 384 -4.23 -5.61 8.55
C VAL A 384 -5.37 -6.40 9.19
N PRO A 385 -6.64 -6.03 8.94
CA PRO A 385 -7.79 -6.79 9.41
C PRO A 385 -7.77 -8.24 8.89
N MET A 386 -8.17 -9.20 9.75
CA MET A 386 -8.18 -10.62 9.39
C MET A 386 -9.48 -11.29 9.82
N LEU A 387 -10.14 -12.01 8.92
CA LEU A 387 -11.29 -12.85 9.22
C LEU A 387 -10.88 -14.33 9.22
N PHE A 388 -10.63 -14.87 10.41
CA PHE A 388 -10.33 -16.29 10.58
C PHE A 388 -11.62 -17.11 10.46
N VAL A 389 -11.65 -18.05 9.52
CA VAL A 389 -12.79 -18.93 9.28
C VAL A 389 -12.42 -20.36 9.67
N GLY A 390 -13.33 -21.04 10.38
CA GLY A 390 -13.17 -22.45 10.73
C GLY A 390 -14.51 -23.17 10.73
N GLY A 391 -14.53 -24.41 10.24
CA GLY A 391 -15.70 -25.28 10.31
C GLY A 391 -15.69 -26.17 11.55
N GLN A 392 -16.81 -26.25 12.27
CA GLN A 392 -16.91 -27.09 13.46
C GLN A 392 -16.77 -28.57 13.13
N ASN A 393 -17.23 -29.03 11.95
CA ASN A 393 -17.20 -30.43 11.55
C ASN A 393 -15.95 -30.78 10.72
N ASP A 394 -14.86 -30.04 10.87
CA ASP A 394 -13.66 -30.22 10.06
C ASP A 394 -12.81 -31.39 10.58
N ALA A 395 -12.60 -32.37 9.69
CA ALA A 395 -11.80 -33.55 9.99
C ALA A 395 -10.30 -33.25 10.18
N PHE A 396 -9.81 -32.11 9.67
CA PHE A 396 -8.40 -31.71 9.82
C PHE A 396 -8.06 -31.14 11.20
N CYS A 397 -9.05 -30.69 11.97
CA CYS A 397 -8.92 -30.46 13.42
C CYS A 397 -9.42 -31.66 14.24
N TYR A 398 -9.46 -32.86 13.64
CA TYR A 398 -9.79 -34.11 14.32
C TYR A 398 -11.17 -34.15 14.99
N GLU A 399 -12.17 -33.42 14.46
CA GLU A 399 -13.53 -33.45 15.04
C GLU A 399 -14.16 -34.85 15.01
N ASN A 400 -13.73 -35.71 14.09
CA ASN A 400 -14.20 -37.09 14.01
C ASN A 400 -13.71 -37.98 15.17
N PHE A 401 -12.81 -37.47 16.01
CA PHE A 401 -12.29 -38.14 17.20
C PHE A 401 -12.94 -37.60 18.47
N PRO A 402 -12.86 -38.32 19.61
CA PRO A 402 -13.25 -37.77 20.90
C PRO A 402 -12.52 -36.44 21.18
N ALA A 403 -13.17 -35.54 21.93
CA ALA A 403 -12.49 -34.33 22.39
C ALA A 403 -11.28 -34.68 23.28
N ILE A 404 -10.14 -34.05 23.04
CA ILE A 404 -8.93 -34.25 23.86
C ILE A 404 -9.12 -33.70 25.30
N PRO A 405 -8.39 -34.22 26.30
CA PRO A 405 -8.48 -33.74 27.68
C PRO A 405 -8.34 -32.22 27.83
N GLU A 406 -7.42 -31.61 27.09
CA GLU A 406 -7.12 -30.18 27.08
C GLU A 406 -8.34 -29.35 26.64
N ALA A 407 -9.08 -29.82 25.64
CA ALA A 407 -10.33 -29.21 25.20
C ALA A 407 -11.40 -29.30 26.30
N LEU A 408 -11.55 -30.48 26.90
CA LEU A 408 -12.53 -30.72 27.96
C LEU A 408 -12.23 -29.91 29.23
N GLU A 409 -10.96 -29.66 29.54
CA GLU A 409 -10.52 -28.79 30.65
C GLU A 409 -10.94 -27.34 30.46
N LEU A 410 -11.00 -26.88 29.20
CA LEU A 410 -11.55 -25.57 28.82
C LEU A 410 -13.08 -25.57 28.71
N GLY A 411 -13.74 -26.71 28.95
CA GLY A 411 -15.19 -26.87 28.81
C GLY A 411 -15.67 -26.94 27.36
N LEU A 412 -14.78 -27.26 26.42
CA LEU A 412 -15.07 -27.44 25.01
C LEU A 412 -15.29 -28.92 24.71
N ASP A 413 -16.35 -29.25 23.98
CA ASP A 413 -16.69 -30.61 23.54
C ASP A 413 -16.35 -30.89 22.06
N SER A 414 -15.60 -29.97 21.43
CA SER A 414 -15.17 -30.03 20.03
C SER A 414 -13.67 -29.79 19.92
N ASN A 415 -12.99 -30.64 19.15
CA ASN A 415 -11.56 -30.49 18.86
C ASN A 415 -11.32 -29.28 17.94
N CYS A 416 -12.23 -29.00 17.01
CA CYS A 416 -12.15 -27.81 16.19
C CYS A 416 -12.38 -26.53 17.00
N ALA A 417 -13.29 -26.53 17.99
CA ALA A 417 -13.42 -25.40 18.90
C ALA A 417 -12.13 -25.15 19.67
N TYR A 418 -11.46 -26.22 20.13
CA TYR A 418 -10.15 -26.13 20.79
C TYR A 418 -9.07 -25.57 19.86
N HIS A 419 -8.96 -26.07 18.63
CA HIS A 419 -7.97 -25.63 17.64
C HIS A 419 -7.95 -24.11 17.47
N TYR A 420 -9.12 -23.47 17.45
CA TYR A 420 -9.24 -22.03 17.24
C TYR A 420 -9.37 -21.20 18.52
N GLU A 421 -9.46 -21.82 19.69
CA GLU A 421 -9.76 -21.11 20.94
C GLU A 421 -8.69 -20.07 21.28
N GLY A 422 -7.41 -20.35 21.00
CA GLY A 422 -6.31 -19.39 21.20
C GLY A 422 -6.50 -18.11 20.37
N ILE A 423 -6.77 -18.25 19.08
CA ILE A 423 -7.05 -17.12 18.17
C ILE A 423 -8.27 -16.35 18.66
N ARG A 424 -9.36 -17.05 19.01
CA ARG A 424 -10.59 -16.44 19.52
C ARG A 424 -10.34 -15.61 20.77
N GLN A 425 -9.51 -16.10 21.69
CA GLN A 425 -9.14 -15.39 22.92
C GLN A 425 -8.28 -14.16 22.62
N ALA A 426 -7.25 -14.31 21.78
CA ALA A 426 -6.37 -13.20 21.41
C ALA A 426 -7.17 -12.03 20.77
N ILE A 427 -8.11 -12.34 19.87
CA ILE A 427 -9.00 -11.35 19.26
C ILE A 427 -9.89 -10.68 20.32
N ALA A 428 -10.48 -11.46 21.23
CA ALA A 428 -11.37 -10.93 22.26
C ALA A 428 -10.64 -10.06 23.30
N ASP A 429 -9.36 -10.34 23.55
CA ASP A 429 -8.54 -9.65 24.54
C ASP A 429 -7.87 -8.39 23.96
N GLN A 430 -7.71 -8.29 22.64
CA GLN A 430 -7.20 -7.09 21.97
C GLN A 430 -8.28 -5.97 21.97
N PRO A 431 -7.99 -4.79 22.57
CA PRO A 431 -8.90 -3.66 22.50
C PRO A 431 -9.15 -3.21 21.06
N ASP A 432 -10.41 -2.95 20.71
CA ASP A 432 -10.83 -2.48 19.39
C ASP A 432 -10.26 -3.33 18.23
N SER A 433 -10.17 -4.65 18.44
CA SER A 433 -9.56 -5.57 17.48
C SER A 433 -10.20 -5.45 16.09
N PRO A 434 -9.40 -5.23 15.02
CA PRO A 434 -9.89 -5.28 13.65
C PRO A 434 -10.05 -6.72 13.14
N HIS A 435 -9.60 -7.70 13.93
CA HIS A 435 -9.68 -9.10 13.58
C HIS A 435 -11.02 -9.70 13.99
N GLN A 436 -11.48 -10.66 13.21
CA GLN A 436 -12.76 -11.32 13.41
C GLN A 436 -12.58 -12.83 13.30
N MET A 437 -13.48 -13.58 13.95
CA MET A 437 -13.54 -15.02 13.82
C MET A 437 -14.95 -15.47 13.42
N ALA A 438 -15.04 -16.27 12.35
CA ALA A 438 -16.26 -16.93 11.92
C ALA A 438 -16.13 -18.46 12.11
N PHE A 439 -16.62 -18.94 13.24
CA PHE A 439 -16.71 -20.39 13.51
C PHE A 439 -18.05 -20.94 13.03
N VAL A 440 -18.03 -21.73 11.95
CA VAL A 440 -19.22 -22.20 11.22
C VAL A 440 -19.65 -23.57 11.73
N THR A 441 -20.80 -23.64 12.40
CA THR A 441 -21.23 -24.84 13.14
C THR A 441 -21.82 -25.97 12.26
N ASP A 442 -22.29 -25.64 11.05
CA ASP A 442 -22.96 -26.58 10.14
C ASP A 442 -22.12 -26.94 8.90
N ARG A 443 -20.81 -26.67 8.94
CA ARG A 443 -19.87 -26.94 7.85
C ARG A 443 -18.62 -27.67 8.36
N GLY A 444 -17.93 -28.30 7.42
CA GLY A 444 -16.66 -28.99 7.64
C GLY A 444 -15.49 -28.16 7.13
N HIS A 445 -14.51 -28.83 6.52
CA HIS A 445 -13.32 -28.19 5.98
C HIS A 445 -13.63 -27.12 4.92
N VAL A 446 -12.94 -25.98 5.00
CA VAL A 446 -12.98 -24.84 4.06
C VAL A 446 -14.38 -24.24 3.78
N PRO A 447 -15.14 -23.80 4.81
CA PRO A 447 -16.50 -23.29 4.62
C PRO A 447 -16.67 -22.18 3.57
N THR A 448 -15.66 -21.35 3.30
CA THR A 448 -15.74 -20.27 2.30
C THR A 448 -15.79 -20.77 0.85
N LEU A 449 -15.58 -22.06 0.62
CA LEU A 449 -15.76 -22.70 -0.68
C LEU A 449 -17.13 -23.38 -0.83
N ASP A 450 -17.89 -23.51 0.26
CA ASP A 450 -19.25 -24.03 0.24
C ASP A 450 -20.29 -22.91 0.01
N ALA A 451 -21.43 -23.29 -0.58
CA ALA A 451 -22.59 -22.41 -0.56
C ALA A 451 -23.13 -22.28 0.88
N GLY A 452 -23.27 -21.05 1.36
CA GLY A 452 -23.73 -20.83 2.73
C GLY A 452 -23.60 -19.40 3.25
N PRO A 453 -24.08 -19.15 4.48
CA PRO A 453 -24.09 -17.83 5.09
C PRO A 453 -22.70 -17.27 5.41
N VAL A 454 -21.67 -18.12 5.56
CA VAL A 454 -20.29 -17.68 5.81
C VAL A 454 -19.78 -16.71 4.74
N ASN A 455 -20.19 -16.89 3.48
CA ASN A 455 -19.79 -15.97 2.40
C ASN A 455 -20.39 -14.56 2.61
N ASN A 456 -21.56 -14.44 3.26
CA ASN A 456 -22.10 -13.13 3.62
C ASN A 456 -21.31 -12.49 4.77
N THR A 457 -20.74 -13.30 5.67
CA THR A 457 -19.82 -12.81 6.70
C THR A 457 -18.54 -12.26 6.07
N VAL A 458 -18.00 -12.95 5.06
CA VAL A 458 -16.85 -12.44 4.28
C VAL A 458 -17.20 -11.12 3.59
N ASP A 459 -18.39 -11.02 2.97
CA ASP A 459 -18.82 -9.77 2.32
C ASP A 459 -18.98 -8.63 3.32
N THR A 460 -19.59 -8.89 4.47
CA THR A 460 -19.75 -7.87 5.53
C THR A 460 -18.40 -7.38 6.04
N PHE A 461 -17.46 -8.31 6.24
CA PHE A 461 -16.09 -7.99 6.65
C PHE A 461 -15.38 -7.09 5.62
N ILE A 462 -15.55 -7.37 4.33
CA ILE A 462 -15.00 -6.53 3.25
C ILE A 462 -15.67 -5.17 3.23
N ASP A 463 -17.00 -5.13 3.26
CA ASP A 463 -17.78 -3.89 3.21
C ASP A 463 -17.44 -2.95 4.39
N ASP A 464 -17.31 -3.49 5.60
CA ASP A 464 -16.96 -2.73 6.81
C ASP A 464 -15.58 -2.08 6.67
N ILE A 465 -14.58 -2.83 6.18
CA ILE A 465 -13.22 -2.30 5.95
C ILE A 465 -13.22 -1.23 4.87
N LEU A 466 -13.91 -1.47 3.75
CA LEU A 466 -13.99 -0.53 2.64
C LEU A 466 -14.74 0.76 3.02
N ALA A 467 -15.68 0.69 3.97
CA ALA A 467 -16.42 1.86 4.45
C ALA A 467 -15.51 2.89 5.14
N ASP A 468 -14.43 2.44 5.80
CA ASP A 468 -13.44 3.32 6.43
C ASP A 468 -12.38 3.83 5.45
N ASN A 469 -12.51 3.43 4.18
CA ASN A 469 -11.56 3.75 3.14
C ASN A 469 -10.10 3.41 3.51
N PRO A 470 -9.70 2.15 3.38
CA PRO A 470 -8.37 1.71 3.72
C PRO A 470 -7.34 2.32 2.75
N GLY A 471 -6.13 2.55 3.25
CA GLY A 471 -5.02 2.94 2.38
C GLY A 471 -4.77 1.90 1.28
N ALA A 472 -4.28 2.36 0.13
CA ALA A 472 -3.97 1.52 -1.03
C ALA A 472 -2.44 1.46 -1.29
N PRO A 473 -1.63 0.87 -0.38
CA PRO A 473 -0.17 0.91 -0.49
C PRO A 473 0.39 0.14 -1.70
N PHE A 474 -0.43 -0.72 -2.30
CA PHE A 474 -0.11 -1.43 -3.55
C PHE A 474 -0.52 -0.65 -4.81
N ARG A 475 -1.35 0.40 -4.68
CA ARG A 475 -1.71 1.24 -5.80
C ARG A 475 -0.51 2.10 -6.16
N LYS A 476 0.04 1.85 -7.34
CA LYS A 476 1.09 2.68 -7.92
C LYS A 476 0.46 3.59 -8.96
N ILE A 477 0.28 4.86 -8.60
CA ILE A 477 -0.08 5.89 -9.58
C ILE A 477 1.23 6.38 -10.21
N PRO A 478 1.44 6.26 -11.53
CA PRO A 478 2.64 6.81 -12.14
C PRO A 478 2.73 8.31 -11.89
N GLY A 479 3.88 8.74 -11.37
CA GLY A 479 4.24 10.13 -11.19
C GLY A 479 4.49 10.83 -12.51
N LEU A 480 4.46 12.15 -12.46
CA LEU A 480 4.68 13.03 -13.62
C LEU A 480 5.85 13.96 -13.27
N ASN A 481 6.71 14.22 -14.24
CA ASN A 481 7.67 15.31 -14.21
C ASN A 481 6.97 16.60 -14.64
N MET A 482 6.81 17.54 -13.72
CA MET A 482 6.03 18.75 -13.95
C MET A 482 6.89 20.01 -14.06
N MET A 483 6.50 20.88 -14.99
CA MET A 483 6.84 22.30 -14.92
C MET A 483 5.58 23.05 -14.48
N LEU A 484 5.62 23.79 -13.37
CA LEU A 484 4.47 24.56 -12.89
C LEU A 484 4.83 26.03 -12.75
N MET A 485 4.01 26.92 -13.31
CA MET A 485 4.26 28.36 -13.20
C MET A 485 3.02 29.19 -12.89
N GLY A 486 3.22 30.24 -12.10
CA GLY A 486 2.15 31.17 -11.84
C GLY A 486 2.35 32.18 -10.73
N HIS A 487 1.23 32.69 -10.23
CA HIS A 487 1.17 33.77 -9.27
C HIS A 487 0.84 33.31 -7.84
N SER A 488 0.68 34.25 -6.92
CA SER A 488 0.51 33.98 -5.48
C SER A 488 -0.75 33.17 -5.14
N PHE A 489 -1.76 33.15 -6.01
CA PHE A 489 -2.98 32.32 -5.84
C PHE A 489 -2.80 30.91 -6.40
N PHE A 490 -1.69 30.60 -7.07
CA PHE A 490 -1.38 29.28 -7.64
C PHE A 490 -0.31 28.58 -6.80
N ARG A 491 0.65 29.35 -6.30
CA ARG A 491 1.80 28.88 -5.52
C ARG A 491 1.45 27.90 -4.40
N PRO A 492 0.44 28.11 -3.53
CA PRO A 492 0.23 27.24 -2.37
C PRO A 492 0.01 25.79 -2.79
N PHE A 493 -0.93 25.57 -3.72
CA PHE A 493 -1.30 24.26 -4.25
C PHE A 493 -0.13 23.59 -4.98
N ALA A 494 0.54 24.35 -5.86
CA ALA A 494 1.72 23.84 -6.56
C ALA A 494 2.87 23.47 -5.62
N THR A 495 3.03 24.15 -4.48
CA THR A 495 4.10 23.85 -3.53
C THR A 495 3.83 22.55 -2.76
N GLU A 496 2.57 22.23 -2.49
CA GLU A 496 2.18 21.11 -1.63
C GLU A 496 1.96 19.79 -2.39
N MET A 497 1.92 19.81 -3.73
CA MET A 497 1.78 18.59 -4.54
C MET A 497 2.74 17.44 -4.15
N PRO A 498 4.04 17.66 -3.85
CA PRO A 498 4.93 16.59 -3.41
C PRO A 498 4.49 15.92 -2.10
N TYR A 499 3.87 16.68 -1.18
CA TYR A 499 3.33 16.14 0.06
C TYR A 499 2.16 15.18 -0.23
N HIS A 500 1.27 15.57 -1.14
CA HIS A 500 0.11 14.77 -1.50
C HIS A 500 0.45 13.56 -2.36
N ALA A 501 1.33 13.73 -3.34
CA ALA A 501 1.79 12.67 -4.24
C ALA A 501 2.32 11.46 -3.46
N VAL A 502 3.20 11.68 -2.47
CA VAL A 502 3.74 10.61 -1.62
C VAL A 502 2.65 9.86 -0.87
N ARG A 503 1.65 10.58 -0.33
CA ARG A 503 0.56 9.96 0.45
C ARG A 503 -0.46 9.25 -0.42
N ALA A 504 -0.63 9.72 -1.65
CA ALA A 504 -1.57 9.15 -2.60
C ALA A 504 -1.02 7.92 -3.34
N GLY A 505 0.21 7.47 -3.04
CA GLY A 505 0.84 6.36 -3.75
C GLY A 505 1.32 6.74 -5.16
N VAL A 506 1.57 8.03 -5.40
CA VAL A 506 2.12 8.51 -6.67
C VAL A 506 3.63 8.28 -6.70
N ASP A 507 4.08 7.34 -7.52
CA ASP A 507 5.48 6.92 -7.62
C ASP A 507 6.24 7.72 -8.69
N GLY A 508 7.31 8.42 -8.32
CA GLY A 508 8.12 9.19 -9.26
C GLY A 508 7.61 10.60 -9.58
N HIS A 509 6.71 11.17 -8.76
CA HIS A 509 6.34 12.59 -8.90
C HIS A 509 7.57 13.50 -8.72
N ASN A 510 7.75 14.42 -9.67
CA ASN A 510 8.77 15.45 -9.60
C ASN A 510 8.22 16.77 -10.16
N GLN A 511 8.69 17.91 -9.66
CA GLN A 511 8.22 19.20 -10.13
C GLN A 511 9.26 20.31 -10.00
N GLU A 512 9.23 21.22 -10.97
CA GLU A 512 9.94 22.49 -10.95
C GLU A 512 8.94 23.64 -10.93
N LEU A 513 9.23 24.68 -10.14
CA LEU A 513 8.30 25.80 -9.88
C LEU A 513 8.90 27.14 -10.32
N GLU A 514 8.17 27.90 -11.14
CA GLU A 514 8.49 29.30 -11.44
C GLU A 514 7.35 30.23 -11.02
N ILE A 515 7.57 31.03 -9.96
CA ILE A 515 6.53 31.82 -9.32
C ILE A 515 6.88 33.31 -9.26
N SER A 516 5.92 34.16 -9.62
CA SER A 516 6.02 35.62 -9.51
C SER A 516 4.71 36.24 -9.03
N GLY A 517 4.75 37.18 -8.08
CA GLY A 517 3.54 37.68 -7.42
C GLY A 517 2.65 38.57 -8.30
N GLY A 518 1.33 38.43 -8.20
CA GLY A 518 0.37 39.27 -8.94
C GLY A 518 0.44 39.07 -10.45
N GLU A 519 0.20 40.14 -11.22
CA GLU A 519 0.16 40.11 -12.69
C GLU A 519 1.49 39.68 -13.33
N THR A 520 2.63 39.82 -12.65
CA THR A 520 3.92 39.39 -13.18
C THR A 520 4.12 37.87 -13.19
N GLY A 521 3.22 37.12 -12.53
CA GLY A 521 3.15 35.65 -12.61
C GLY A 521 2.25 35.12 -13.72
N ALA A 522 1.63 36.00 -14.50
CA ALA A 522 0.82 35.58 -15.64
C ALA A 522 1.71 35.04 -16.80
N PRO A 523 1.20 34.12 -17.63
CA PRO A 523 2.00 33.44 -18.66
C PRO A 523 2.76 34.38 -19.61
N LEU A 524 2.13 35.42 -20.15
CA LEU A 524 2.77 36.35 -21.08
C LEU A 524 3.75 37.26 -20.34
N ALA A 525 3.45 37.66 -19.11
CA ALA A 525 4.39 38.40 -18.26
C ALA A 525 5.67 37.59 -17.99
N LEU A 526 5.55 36.31 -17.63
CA LEU A 526 6.68 35.40 -17.43
C LEU A 526 7.47 35.18 -18.72
N TRP A 527 6.80 35.10 -19.87
CA TRP A 527 7.49 35.03 -21.17
C TRP A 527 8.28 36.31 -21.47
N ASN A 528 7.72 37.47 -21.15
CA ASN A 528 8.34 38.76 -21.48
C ASN A 528 9.50 39.12 -20.55
N ASP A 529 9.52 38.60 -19.32
CA ASP A 529 10.68 38.72 -18.44
C ASP A 529 11.80 37.74 -18.84
N PRO A 530 12.99 38.22 -19.26
CA PRO A 530 14.05 37.34 -19.72
C PRO A 530 14.59 36.38 -18.66
N GLY A 531 14.50 36.73 -17.37
CA GLY A 531 15.00 35.93 -16.27
C GLY A 531 14.08 34.76 -15.96
N HIS A 532 12.78 35.03 -15.80
CA HIS A 532 11.76 33.99 -15.66
C HIS A 532 11.74 33.10 -16.90
N ARG A 533 11.74 33.69 -18.10
CA ARG A 533 11.73 32.92 -19.34
C ARG A 533 12.89 31.94 -19.43
N ALA A 534 14.11 32.38 -19.13
CA ALA A 534 15.29 31.52 -19.20
C ALA A 534 15.26 30.35 -18.21
N ARG A 535 14.68 30.52 -17.02
CA ARG A 535 14.56 29.43 -16.03
C ARG A 535 13.55 28.37 -16.47
N ILE A 536 12.39 28.80 -16.95
CA ILE A 536 11.35 27.89 -17.46
C ILE A 536 11.88 27.14 -18.69
N GLN A 537 12.50 27.84 -19.63
CA GLN A 537 13.10 27.22 -20.82
C GLN A 537 14.17 26.19 -20.45
N ALA A 538 14.99 26.44 -19.42
CA ALA A 538 15.99 25.48 -18.99
C ALA A 538 15.39 24.16 -18.47
N VAL A 539 14.22 24.20 -17.83
CA VAL A 539 13.48 22.99 -17.42
C VAL A 539 12.93 22.28 -18.66
N LEU A 540 12.28 23.01 -19.56
CA LEU A 540 11.71 22.43 -20.79
C LEU A 540 12.79 21.84 -21.71
N ASP A 541 13.97 22.46 -21.78
CA ASP A 541 15.11 22.01 -22.59
C ASP A 541 15.72 20.68 -22.09
N ALA A 542 15.36 20.22 -20.88
CA ALA A 542 15.79 18.91 -20.37
C ALA A 542 15.14 17.73 -21.12
N GLY A 543 13.96 17.95 -21.72
CA GLY A 543 13.30 16.99 -22.61
C GLY A 543 12.53 15.86 -21.90
N ASP A 544 12.22 16.02 -20.62
CA ASP A 544 11.55 15.03 -19.76
C ASP A 544 10.33 15.59 -19.00
N VAL A 545 9.66 16.63 -19.53
CA VAL A 545 8.46 17.21 -18.90
C VAL A 545 7.18 16.55 -19.41
N ASP A 546 6.47 15.87 -18.53
CA ASP A 546 5.20 15.18 -18.83
C ASP A 546 3.99 16.13 -18.77
N LEU A 547 3.99 17.07 -17.81
CA LEU A 547 2.88 17.98 -17.57
C LEU A 547 3.36 19.42 -17.33
N PHE A 548 2.81 20.36 -18.10
CA PHE A 548 3.05 21.78 -17.91
C PHE A 548 1.80 22.51 -17.40
N GLY A 549 1.81 22.84 -16.11
CA GLY A 549 0.75 23.56 -15.42
C GLY A 549 0.94 25.07 -15.42
N MET A 550 -0.11 25.80 -15.78
CA MET A 550 -0.12 27.26 -15.80
C MET A 550 -1.32 27.82 -15.04
N THR A 551 -1.12 28.97 -14.41
CA THR A 551 -2.21 29.75 -13.82
C THR A 551 -2.91 30.68 -14.82
N CYS A 552 -3.96 31.36 -14.37
CA CYS A 552 -4.51 32.56 -14.99
C CYS A 552 -3.68 33.81 -14.66
N CYS A 553 -3.79 34.93 -15.34
CA CYS A 553 -3.94 35.10 -16.76
C CYS A 553 -3.64 36.56 -17.09
N ASP A 554 -3.14 36.78 -18.30
CA ASP A 554 -3.01 38.12 -18.84
C ASP A 554 -4.38 38.55 -19.38
N THR A 555 -4.81 39.77 -19.06
CA THR A 555 -6.07 40.33 -19.55
C THR A 555 -5.86 41.71 -20.16
N GLU A 556 -6.61 42.01 -21.20
CA GLU A 556 -6.65 43.34 -21.83
C GLU A 556 -7.97 44.04 -21.49
N GLU A 557 -7.89 45.33 -21.18
CA GLU A 557 -9.07 46.15 -20.89
C GLU A 557 -9.67 46.72 -22.19
N GLY A 558 -10.88 46.29 -22.50
CA GLY A 558 -11.66 46.73 -23.65
C GLY A 558 -12.40 48.06 -23.41
N PRO A 559 -13.00 48.65 -24.47
CA PRO A 559 -13.80 49.87 -24.34
C PRO A 559 -15.00 49.66 -23.42
N GLY A 560 -14.96 50.25 -22.21
CA GLY A 560 -16.03 50.09 -21.21
C GLY A 560 -15.61 49.38 -19.91
N GLY A 561 -14.34 48.96 -19.79
CA GLY A 561 -13.80 48.32 -18.58
C GLY A 561 -13.95 46.80 -18.54
N GLU A 562 -14.42 46.19 -19.63
CA GLU A 562 -14.51 44.75 -19.82
C GLU A 562 -13.10 44.16 -19.98
N ARG A 563 -12.77 43.07 -19.29
CA ARG A 563 -11.44 42.43 -19.36
C ARG A 563 -11.53 41.19 -20.22
N THR A 564 -10.75 41.12 -21.29
CA THR A 564 -10.69 39.95 -22.17
C THR A 564 -9.40 39.17 -21.92
N LEU A 565 -9.50 37.84 -21.88
CA LEU A 565 -8.37 36.93 -21.72
C LEU A 565 -7.40 37.01 -22.92
N VAL A 566 -6.10 37.14 -22.63
CA VAL A 566 -5.04 37.13 -23.63
C VAL A 566 -4.41 35.74 -23.71
N THR A 567 -4.65 35.04 -24.81
CA THR A 567 -4.13 33.66 -25.01
C THR A 567 -2.70 33.60 -25.54
N GLU A 568 -2.08 34.74 -25.87
CA GLU A 568 -0.73 34.81 -26.46
C GLU A 568 0.34 34.16 -25.56
N GLY A 569 0.27 34.41 -24.25
CA GLY A 569 1.22 33.82 -23.30
C GLY A 569 1.18 32.30 -23.33
N TYR A 570 -0.01 31.71 -23.26
CA TYR A 570 -0.20 30.25 -23.35
C TYR A 570 0.36 29.69 -24.66
N LYS A 571 0.02 30.29 -25.80
CA LYS A 571 0.48 29.85 -27.13
C LYS A 571 2.01 29.77 -27.20
N ARG A 572 2.71 30.80 -26.71
CA ARG A 572 4.17 30.85 -26.71
C ARG A 572 4.80 29.74 -25.86
N TRP A 573 4.20 29.44 -24.71
CA TRP A 573 4.68 28.39 -23.83
C TRP A 573 4.38 26.99 -24.36
N LEU A 574 3.18 26.76 -24.89
CA LEU A 574 2.80 25.51 -25.55
C LEU A 574 3.73 25.23 -26.75
N ASP A 575 3.93 26.22 -27.64
CA ASP A 575 4.83 26.09 -28.79
C ASP A 575 6.26 25.71 -28.36
N TYR A 576 6.78 26.34 -27.31
CA TYR A 576 8.14 26.07 -26.83
C TYR A 576 8.24 24.70 -26.17
N ALA A 577 7.29 24.36 -25.28
CA ALA A 577 7.26 23.10 -24.57
C ALA A 577 7.15 21.92 -25.54
N LEU A 578 6.21 21.95 -26.49
CA LEU A 578 6.02 20.91 -27.51
C LEU A 578 7.22 20.76 -28.45
N ALA A 579 7.99 21.83 -28.66
CA ALA A 579 9.22 21.75 -29.45
C ALA A 579 10.34 20.96 -28.76
N GLN A 580 10.36 20.93 -27.41
CA GLN A 580 11.35 20.18 -26.63
C GLN A 580 10.82 18.84 -26.12
N ASN A 581 9.52 18.78 -25.79
CA ASN A 581 8.80 17.69 -25.16
C ASN A 581 7.49 17.45 -25.95
N PRO A 582 7.51 16.65 -27.02
CA PRO A 582 6.39 16.55 -27.97
C PRO A 582 5.12 15.91 -27.38
N ASP A 583 5.25 15.16 -26.29
CA ASP A 583 4.17 14.42 -25.64
C ASP A 583 3.66 15.11 -24.35
N THR A 584 4.09 16.34 -24.07
CA THR A 584 3.66 17.08 -22.87
C THR A 584 2.17 17.40 -22.92
N ASP A 585 1.48 17.12 -21.81
CA ASP A 585 0.12 17.57 -21.54
C ASP A 585 0.12 18.93 -20.82
N PHE A 586 -1.00 19.65 -20.91
CA PHE A 586 -1.13 21.00 -20.32
C PHE A 586 -2.39 21.12 -19.47
N PHE A 587 -2.26 21.79 -18.33
CA PHE A 587 -3.42 22.29 -17.60
C PHE A 587 -3.35 23.79 -17.38
N ILE A 588 -4.52 24.43 -17.40
CA ILE A 588 -4.66 25.85 -17.08
C ILE A 588 -5.66 26.00 -15.94
N ALA A 589 -5.18 26.52 -14.81
CA ALA A 589 -5.94 26.59 -13.56
C ALA A 589 -6.44 28.03 -13.28
N LEU A 590 -7.74 28.17 -13.00
CA LEU A 590 -8.35 29.47 -12.70
C LEU A 590 -8.55 29.64 -11.16
N PRO A 591 -7.96 30.67 -10.53
CA PRO A 591 -8.22 31.05 -9.14
C PRO A 591 -9.60 31.71 -8.98
N TRP A 592 -9.98 31.98 -7.73
CA TRP A 592 -11.16 32.77 -7.39
C TRP A 592 -10.99 34.28 -7.68
N ARG A 593 -12.11 35.02 -7.62
CA ARG A 593 -12.15 36.48 -7.83
C ARG A 593 -11.43 37.22 -6.70
N ASP A 594 -10.70 38.28 -7.06
CA ASP A 594 -10.08 39.21 -6.11
C ASP A 594 -11.12 39.94 -5.23
N PHE A 595 -10.65 40.45 -4.10
CA PHE A 595 -11.41 41.31 -3.18
C PHE A 595 -12.70 40.67 -2.66
N PRO A 596 -12.62 39.48 -2.04
CA PRO A 596 -13.80 38.74 -1.62
C PRO A 596 -14.70 39.55 -0.66
N THR A 597 -14.15 40.46 0.14
CA THR A 597 -14.93 41.26 1.08
C THR A 597 -15.71 42.43 0.45
N ASP A 598 -15.54 42.72 -0.85
CA ASP A 598 -16.29 43.77 -1.56
C ASP A 598 -17.69 43.32 -2.00
N TYR A 599 -17.96 42.03 -2.02
CA TYR A 599 -19.22 41.45 -2.48
C TYR A 599 -20.20 41.33 -1.33
N ALA A 600 -21.49 41.59 -1.61
CA ALA A 600 -22.54 41.66 -0.60
C ALA A 600 -22.76 40.33 0.14
N ASP A 601 -22.68 39.22 -0.58
CA ASP A 601 -22.94 37.86 -0.11
C ASP A 601 -22.21 36.83 -1.01
N ALA A 602 -22.34 35.55 -0.65
CA ALA A 602 -21.72 34.43 -1.34
C ALA A 602 -22.21 34.27 -2.79
N GLU A 603 -23.50 34.52 -3.06
CA GLU A 603 -24.08 34.43 -4.40
C GLU A 603 -23.47 35.52 -5.31
N ALA A 604 -23.43 36.77 -4.84
CA ALA A 604 -22.83 37.88 -5.57
C ALA A 604 -21.33 37.67 -5.85
N TYR A 605 -20.64 36.88 -5.04
CA TYR A 605 -19.24 36.51 -5.23
C TYR A 605 -19.03 35.37 -6.23
N ALA A 606 -19.84 34.33 -6.13
CA ALA A 606 -19.70 33.10 -6.90
C ALA A 606 -20.22 33.23 -8.34
N GLU A 607 -21.41 33.82 -8.53
CA GLU A 607 -22.07 33.99 -9.84
C GLU A 607 -21.14 34.57 -10.92
N PRO A 608 -20.45 35.70 -10.70
CA PRO A 608 -19.58 36.25 -11.73
C PRO A 608 -18.38 35.33 -12.01
N TRP A 609 -17.90 34.55 -11.04
CA TRP A 609 -16.83 33.57 -11.31
C TRP A 609 -17.31 32.44 -12.21
N TYR A 610 -18.48 31.85 -11.93
CA TYR A 610 -19.04 30.77 -12.75
C TYR A 610 -19.41 31.24 -14.15
N ASP A 611 -20.02 32.43 -14.29
CA ASP A 611 -20.32 33.02 -15.60
C ASP A 611 -19.06 33.19 -16.45
N TYR A 612 -17.97 33.70 -15.86
CA TYR A 612 -16.69 33.83 -16.55
C TYR A 612 -16.05 32.47 -16.86
N TYR A 613 -16.11 31.51 -15.92
CA TYR A 613 -15.57 30.17 -16.11
C TYR A 613 -16.25 29.48 -17.30
N ASP A 614 -17.58 29.40 -17.27
CA ASP A 614 -18.35 28.63 -18.24
C ASP A 614 -18.38 29.27 -19.63
N ASN A 615 -18.47 30.61 -19.71
CA ASN A 615 -18.70 31.30 -20.98
C ASN A 615 -17.44 31.84 -21.66
N GLU A 616 -16.41 32.24 -20.89
CA GLU A 616 -15.20 32.86 -21.45
C GLU A 616 -13.97 31.98 -21.29
N TRP A 617 -13.75 31.44 -20.10
CA TRP A 617 -12.56 30.66 -19.78
C TRP A 617 -12.52 29.35 -20.56
N LEU A 618 -13.59 28.54 -20.50
CA LEU A 618 -13.67 27.28 -21.24
C LEU A 618 -13.61 27.49 -22.77
N ALA A 619 -14.18 28.58 -23.28
CA ALA A 619 -14.08 28.95 -24.68
C ALA A 619 -12.63 29.24 -25.12
N ALA A 620 -11.81 29.84 -24.24
CA ALA A 620 -10.39 30.04 -24.50
C ALA A 620 -9.58 28.73 -24.44
N ILE A 621 -9.95 27.79 -23.57
CA ILE A 621 -9.38 26.44 -23.58
C ILE A 621 -9.68 25.75 -24.91
N ASP A 622 -10.90 25.87 -25.43
CA ASP A 622 -11.28 25.32 -26.73
C ASP A 622 -10.54 26.01 -27.89
N GLU A 623 -10.30 27.32 -27.82
CA GLU A 623 -9.45 28.03 -28.78
C GLU A 623 -8.04 27.43 -28.83
N LEU A 624 -7.44 27.17 -27.66
CA LEU A 624 -6.12 26.53 -27.57
C LEU A 624 -6.15 25.10 -28.12
N ARG A 625 -7.13 24.27 -27.71
CA ARG A 625 -7.29 22.90 -28.23
C ARG A 625 -7.44 22.85 -29.75
N ALA A 626 -8.15 23.81 -30.34
CA ALA A 626 -8.31 23.91 -31.79
C ALA A 626 -6.99 24.24 -32.52
N LEU A 627 -6.09 24.97 -31.87
CA LEU A 627 -4.77 25.30 -32.41
C LEU A 627 -3.74 24.18 -32.25
N TYR A 628 -3.91 23.31 -31.24
CA TYR A 628 -2.99 22.23 -30.90
C TYR A 628 -3.71 20.86 -30.99
N PRO A 629 -4.09 20.40 -32.20
CA PRO A 629 -4.79 19.13 -32.34
C PRO A 629 -3.93 17.95 -31.90
N GLY A 630 -4.49 17.07 -31.08
CA GLY A 630 -3.79 15.87 -30.56
C GLY A 630 -2.98 16.13 -29.29
N VAL A 631 -2.98 17.35 -28.77
CA VAL A 631 -2.36 17.70 -27.48
C VAL A 631 -3.44 17.77 -26.40
N THR A 632 -3.20 17.15 -25.24
CA THR A 632 -4.13 17.28 -24.11
C THR A 632 -3.96 18.64 -23.45
N ILE A 633 -5.03 19.42 -23.46
CA ILE A 633 -5.11 20.71 -22.76
C ILE A 633 -6.37 20.67 -21.91
N TYR A 634 -6.29 20.88 -20.60
CA TYR A 634 -7.46 20.79 -19.72
C TYR A 634 -7.47 21.91 -18.68
N SER A 635 -8.54 22.01 -17.89
CA SER A 635 -8.67 23.05 -16.86
C SER A 635 -8.92 22.48 -15.48
N ILE A 636 -8.38 23.15 -14.47
CA ILE A 636 -8.61 22.83 -13.06
C ILE A 636 -9.40 23.98 -12.42
N PRO A 637 -10.66 23.75 -11.97
CA PRO A 637 -11.58 24.78 -11.46
C PRO A 637 -11.35 25.09 -9.97
N TYR A 638 -10.11 25.16 -9.49
CA TYR A 638 -9.84 25.27 -8.05
C TYR A 638 -10.35 26.58 -7.41
N GLY A 639 -10.66 27.61 -8.21
CA GLY A 639 -11.38 28.81 -7.76
C GLY A 639 -12.73 28.53 -7.12
N ALA A 640 -13.42 27.44 -7.52
CA ALA A 640 -14.70 27.03 -6.94
C ALA A 640 -14.59 26.72 -5.43
N ALA A 641 -13.41 26.33 -4.94
CA ALA A 641 -13.16 26.11 -3.51
C ALA A 641 -13.48 27.36 -2.66
N ALA A 642 -13.09 28.54 -3.13
CA ALA A 642 -13.34 29.79 -2.41
C ALA A 642 -14.83 30.17 -2.41
N ASN A 643 -15.52 29.90 -3.51
CA ASN A 643 -16.96 30.13 -3.64
C ASN A 643 -17.73 29.25 -2.67
N GLU A 644 -17.40 27.97 -2.62
CA GLU A 644 -18.09 26.99 -1.77
C GLU A 644 -17.81 27.24 -0.28
N LEU A 645 -16.55 27.48 0.11
CA LEU A 645 -16.22 27.83 1.50
C LEU A 645 -16.93 29.11 1.94
N ARG A 646 -17.03 30.12 1.07
CA ARG A 646 -17.77 31.35 1.41
C ARG A 646 -19.27 31.07 1.58
N ARG A 647 -19.88 30.28 0.68
CA ARG A 647 -21.29 29.86 0.79
C ARG A 647 -21.55 29.20 2.13
N MET A 648 -20.71 28.23 2.51
CA MET A 648 -20.82 27.53 3.78
C MET A 648 -20.60 28.45 4.99
N PHE A 649 -19.62 29.37 4.92
CA PHE A 649 -19.37 30.34 5.98
C PHE A 649 -20.59 31.24 6.24
N GLU A 650 -21.19 31.79 5.19
CA GLU A 650 -22.36 32.66 5.33
C GLU A 650 -23.63 31.88 5.74
N ALA A 651 -23.72 30.59 5.41
CA ALA A 651 -24.77 29.69 5.89
C ALA A 651 -24.57 29.24 7.36
N GLY A 652 -23.41 29.49 7.96
CA GLY A 652 -23.06 29.00 9.29
C GLY A 652 -22.74 27.50 9.32
N GLU A 653 -22.35 26.93 8.18
CA GLU A 653 -22.02 25.51 7.96
C GLU A 653 -20.51 25.23 8.03
N LEU A 654 -19.68 26.23 8.37
CA LEU A 654 -18.22 26.13 8.39
C LEU A 654 -17.65 26.42 9.79
N PRO A 655 -17.73 25.46 10.75
CA PRO A 655 -17.32 25.67 12.15
C PRO A 655 -15.81 25.92 12.32
N ASP A 656 -15.00 25.48 11.35
CA ASP A 656 -13.53 25.51 11.40
C ASP A 656 -12.93 26.93 11.27
N VAL A 657 -13.70 27.90 10.82
CA VAL A 657 -13.27 29.29 10.69
C VAL A 657 -14.21 30.26 11.38
N SER A 658 -13.65 31.38 11.85
CA SER A 658 -14.39 32.41 12.60
C SER A 658 -14.59 33.71 11.83
N SER A 659 -13.98 33.84 10.65
CA SER A 659 -14.00 35.07 9.86
C SER A 659 -13.82 34.79 8.37
N LEU A 660 -14.44 35.61 7.52
CA LEU A 660 -14.19 35.56 6.08
C LEU A 660 -12.76 36.00 5.75
N GLN A 661 -12.26 37.03 6.45
CA GLN A 661 -10.92 37.58 6.29
C GLN A 661 -10.23 37.74 7.65
N GLY A 662 -9.01 37.21 7.80
CA GLY A 662 -8.31 37.21 9.09
C GLY A 662 -7.02 36.37 9.10
N PRO A 663 -6.55 35.89 10.26
CA PRO A 663 -5.40 34.99 10.35
C PRO A 663 -5.63 33.69 9.56
N ALA A 664 -4.58 33.15 8.94
CA ALA A 664 -4.66 31.96 8.08
C ALA A 664 -5.30 30.73 8.77
N ALA A 665 -5.08 30.58 10.08
CA ALA A 665 -5.59 29.45 10.86
C ALA A 665 -7.10 29.53 11.19
N SER A 666 -7.75 30.67 10.96
CA SER A 666 -9.14 30.88 11.41
C SER A 666 -10.00 31.69 10.42
N ALA A 667 -9.54 31.82 9.17
CA ALA A 667 -10.22 32.57 8.12
C ALA A 667 -10.09 31.91 6.74
N ILE A 668 -11.07 32.15 5.86
CA ILE A 668 -11.01 31.69 4.46
C ILE A 668 -9.94 32.48 3.69
N PHE A 669 -9.85 33.79 3.92
CA PHE A 669 -8.90 34.69 3.29
C PHE A 669 -8.00 35.37 4.32
N THR A 670 -6.73 35.59 3.97
CA THR A 670 -5.73 36.19 4.87
C THR A 670 -5.62 37.70 4.76
N ASP A 671 -6.05 38.25 3.64
CA ASP A 671 -5.98 39.67 3.37
C ASP A 671 -7.12 40.14 2.46
N TYR A 672 -7.15 41.46 2.23
CA TYR A 672 -8.15 42.10 1.37
C TYR A 672 -8.06 41.64 -0.08
N LYS A 673 -6.87 41.29 -0.58
CA LYS A 673 -6.69 40.82 -1.96
C LYS A 673 -7.39 39.47 -2.17
N GLY A 674 -7.37 38.61 -1.15
CA GLY A 674 -8.01 37.30 -1.17
C GLY A 674 -7.01 36.15 -1.12
N HIS A 675 -5.81 36.33 -0.57
CA HIS A 675 -4.87 35.21 -0.41
C HIS A 675 -5.44 34.15 0.53
N ALA A 676 -5.32 32.87 0.16
CA ALA A 676 -5.94 31.77 0.90
C ALA A 676 -5.47 31.66 2.35
N GLY A 677 -6.42 31.50 3.27
CA GLY A 677 -6.21 30.89 4.58
C GLY A 677 -5.96 29.39 4.46
N GLN A 678 -5.70 28.71 5.57
CA GLN A 678 -5.24 27.32 5.56
C GLN A 678 -6.32 26.38 4.99
N ILE A 679 -7.57 26.51 5.44
CA ILE A 679 -8.68 25.68 4.96
C ILE A 679 -8.91 25.76 3.44
N LEU A 680 -8.69 26.94 2.83
CA LEU A 680 -8.82 27.12 1.38
C LEU A 680 -7.62 26.53 0.62
N LYS A 681 -6.43 26.48 1.22
CA LYS A 681 -5.28 25.78 0.64
C LYS A 681 -5.53 24.28 0.62
N ASP A 682 -5.88 23.72 1.77
CA ASP A 682 -6.09 22.29 1.95
C ASP A 682 -7.22 21.78 1.02
N LEU A 683 -8.32 22.54 0.89
CA LEU A 683 -9.40 22.19 -0.05
C LEU A 683 -8.93 22.23 -1.51
N GLY A 684 -8.14 23.23 -1.92
CA GLY A 684 -7.65 23.29 -3.29
C GLY A 684 -6.57 22.24 -3.60
N GLU A 685 -5.79 21.81 -2.61
CA GLU A 685 -4.83 20.71 -2.74
C GLU A 685 -5.54 19.38 -3.02
N LEU A 686 -6.66 19.12 -2.35
CA LEU A 686 -7.54 17.97 -2.63
C LEU A 686 -8.13 18.02 -4.05
N ILE A 687 -8.53 19.20 -4.52
CA ILE A 687 -8.97 19.37 -5.91
C ILE A 687 -7.85 19.01 -6.89
N TRP A 688 -6.62 19.44 -6.62
CA TRP A 688 -5.48 19.22 -7.52
C TRP A 688 -5.04 17.75 -7.56
N ILE A 689 -4.92 17.07 -6.41
CA ILE A 689 -4.52 15.66 -6.39
C ILE A 689 -5.52 14.78 -7.15
N ASN A 690 -6.81 15.12 -7.06
CA ASN A 690 -7.88 14.46 -7.80
C ASN A 690 -7.89 14.84 -9.28
N ALA A 691 -7.65 16.11 -9.64
CA ALA A 691 -7.65 16.56 -11.03
C ALA A 691 -6.43 16.09 -11.84
N ILE A 692 -5.25 16.01 -11.22
CA ILE A 692 -3.99 15.68 -11.89
C ILE A 692 -3.75 14.16 -11.91
N TYR A 693 -3.98 13.49 -10.78
CA TYR A 693 -3.62 12.08 -10.59
C TYR A 693 -4.81 11.14 -10.49
N GLY A 694 -6.05 11.64 -10.57
CA GLY A 694 -7.24 10.78 -10.47
C GLY A 694 -7.44 10.18 -9.08
N VAL A 695 -6.79 10.73 -8.06
CA VAL A 695 -6.87 10.20 -6.71
C VAL A 695 -8.31 10.32 -6.23
N ASP A 696 -8.94 9.18 -6.01
CA ASP A 696 -10.28 9.09 -5.46
C ASP A 696 -10.27 9.67 -4.04
N LEU A 697 -11.04 10.73 -3.83
CA LEU A 697 -11.07 11.50 -2.58
C LEU A 697 -11.88 10.83 -1.48
N ASP A 698 -12.88 10.02 -1.83
CA ASP A 698 -13.48 9.12 -0.85
C ASP A 698 -12.39 8.18 -0.36
N ARG A 699 -11.52 7.77 -1.32
CA ARG A 699 -10.47 6.81 -1.09
C ARG A 699 -9.11 7.31 -0.61
N TYR A 700 -8.99 8.61 -0.39
CA TYR A 700 -7.72 9.21 -0.05
C TYR A 700 -7.45 9.15 1.46
N ALA A 701 -6.44 8.37 1.85
CA ALA A 701 -5.97 8.19 3.24
C ALA A 701 -5.17 9.41 3.76
N TYR A 702 -5.78 10.59 3.69
CA TYR A 702 -5.28 11.84 4.23
C TYR A 702 -6.43 12.56 4.95
N ASP A 703 -6.20 12.88 6.21
CA ASP A 703 -7.12 13.69 7.03
C ASP A 703 -6.54 15.10 7.19
N PRO A 704 -7.22 16.14 6.67
CA PRO A 704 -6.80 17.53 6.84
C PRO A 704 -7.08 18.09 8.25
N GLY A 705 -7.80 17.36 9.11
CA GLY A 705 -7.99 17.69 10.52
C GLY A 705 -9.09 18.70 10.82
N TYR A 706 -10.08 18.82 9.93
CA TYR A 706 -11.23 19.73 10.06
C TYR A 706 -12.51 18.99 10.47
N GLU A 707 -13.42 19.66 11.17
CA GLU A 707 -14.78 19.15 11.39
C GLU A 707 -15.56 19.11 10.07
N THR A 708 -15.29 20.05 9.17
CA THR A 708 -15.85 20.08 7.82
C THR A 708 -15.17 19.05 6.91
N ASP A 709 -15.97 18.22 6.22
CA ASP A 709 -15.47 17.23 5.27
C ASP A 709 -14.99 17.89 3.96
N LEU A 710 -13.73 18.31 3.94
CA LEU A 710 -13.11 18.92 2.76
C LEU A 710 -12.97 17.94 1.59
N LYS A 711 -12.88 16.63 1.83
CA LYS A 711 -12.75 15.62 0.76
C LYS A 711 -14.06 15.50 -0.01
N ALA A 712 -15.19 15.44 0.70
CA ALA A 712 -16.52 15.48 0.08
C ALA A 712 -16.77 16.77 -0.71
N ILE A 713 -16.31 17.92 -0.19
CA ILE A 713 -16.45 19.21 -0.91
C ILE A 713 -15.60 19.21 -2.19
N ALA A 714 -14.32 18.84 -2.11
CA ALA A 714 -13.45 18.78 -3.27
C ALA A 714 -13.99 17.80 -4.34
N LYS A 715 -14.50 16.65 -3.92
CA LYS A 715 -15.16 15.67 -4.79
C LYS A 715 -16.38 16.29 -5.48
N SER A 716 -17.29 16.90 -4.71
CA SER A 716 -18.50 17.53 -5.26
C SER A 716 -18.17 18.64 -6.26
N ILE A 717 -17.16 19.47 -6.00
CA ILE A 717 -16.71 20.51 -6.92
C ILE A 717 -16.30 19.89 -8.26
N MET A 718 -15.55 18.81 -8.20
CA MET A 718 -15.00 18.21 -9.39
C MET A 718 -15.95 17.22 -10.11
N GLU A 719 -16.97 16.68 -9.44
CA GLU A 719 -18.10 16.00 -10.09
C GLU A 719 -19.01 16.99 -10.82
N ALA A 720 -19.15 18.22 -10.29
CA ALA A 720 -19.88 19.29 -10.94
C ALA A 720 -19.10 19.92 -12.11
N HIS A 721 -17.77 19.76 -12.14
CA HIS A 721 -16.93 20.26 -13.22
C HIS A 721 -17.26 19.55 -14.55
N ASN A 722 -17.27 20.30 -15.65
CA ASN A 722 -17.58 19.76 -16.97
C ASN A 722 -16.55 18.68 -17.38
N PRO A 723 -16.97 17.40 -17.56
CA PRO A 723 -16.03 16.30 -17.84
C PRO A 723 -15.20 16.49 -19.11
N SER A 724 -15.66 17.30 -20.06
CA SER A 724 -14.93 17.60 -21.30
C SER A 724 -13.63 18.37 -21.07
N TYR A 725 -13.45 18.94 -19.86
CA TYR A 725 -12.29 19.73 -19.49
C TYR A 725 -11.50 19.12 -18.32
N ASN A 726 -11.81 17.87 -17.93
CA ASN A 726 -11.02 17.10 -16.97
C ASN A 726 -9.67 16.67 -17.57
N GLY A 727 -8.70 16.42 -16.68
CA GLY A 727 -7.44 15.78 -17.04
C GLY A 727 -7.63 14.30 -17.40
N PRO A 728 -6.65 13.68 -18.07
CA PRO A 728 -6.77 12.32 -18.60
C PRO A 728 -6.87 11.23 -17.52
N ASN A 729 -6.40 11.53 -16.31
CA ASN A 729 -6.39 10.58 -15.20
C ASN A 729 -7.69 10.58 -14.39
N ARG A 730 -8.74 11.27 -14.82
CA ARG A 730 -9.94 11.55 -14.02
C ARG A 730 -11.26 11.31 -14.73
#